data_AF-A0A174G7S6-F1
#
_entry.id   AF-A0A174G7S6-F1
#
_cell.length_a   1.000
_cell.length_b   1.000
_cell.length_c   1.000
_cell.angle_alpha   90.00
_cell.angle_beta   90.00
_cell.angle_gamma   90.00
#
_symmetry.space_group_name_H-M   'P 1'
#
loop_
_entity.id
_entity.type
_entity.pdbx_description
1 polymer ?
#
loop_
_entity_poly.entity_id
_entity_poly.type
_entity_poly.pdbx_seq_one_letter_code
_entity_poly.pdbx_strand_id
1 'polypeptide(L)'
;MSWKKVVGIVAATLGTAFVTTAVVAKVKKDNSQYKNEPDQKNPMEGKKVIFVEDENDKENADGMRGHLEAVGVTGHKAGVYEKYVKRGIDVVLSFGGLVVLSPLLLGISIAIKIDDPGPVLFTQKRVGENKRYFKLHKFRSMKMCTPHDKPTHMLENPEQYITKVGKFIRAHSLDELPQIWDIFIGNMSVIGPRPGLWNQDFLTAERDKYGANDIKPGLTGWAQINGRDEIEIPVKAKLDGEYAQKMGPLMDAKVFLGSLHVFGGDNSVVEGGTGEMKKQTVGRHYTDGMTSEELIGHIGFGEPVEVDIETEKKVLITGAGSYIGEAFQTYATEHYPALKVDAVDMIDGSWREKNFSSYDIIYHVAGIAHADVGNVDEATKAKYYAVNTDLAVEVCEKAKAEGVKNFVFMSSMIVYGDSAPYGKSKVVDEHTVPFAANFYGDSKLQADAAVRELADDSFHVFVLRPPMIYGKGSKGNYPTLAKFAKKLPVFPNVDNERSMLHIDNLCEFLCQIMMVKEVKENAIVLIPQNGEWTKTSEMVKEIGEVTGKKVRLIGGIMKPAVLLGGKVPGKIGGLVNKAFGNSTYAHEMSIYEGIVYQTTSLKESIQKTEGNMKMKNKKIAIVSSQYFWLPEEAGPSRFYSIARTFKDNGYDVDVYTSSYEHHEKKQRDKSISTDLNVIYIDCISYKKNIDPRREVSNIMFSAKVSKELEKRILDYEAVYCSIPPNNIGKTVGAICKKHNVPFIVDIEDLWPEAMSTLFSKPFQILTKPYYFDAEKTYAYANGVVGTSEEYTSRAWKNNVRSIPNRTVYVGTDINAFDEEVANNITKVIKPENEFWVIYTGSIGHSYAIDNVVRAASQIKDNERIKFKILGDGPLRVECEELAKKLNCNNIEFLGYVTHPAMAAYLSKSDVTINSFAKGVAQSIVNKVGDYLAAGKPMINTLENKECCTLINDNVVGINVPAEIPNELANAINKMFSSEEMRVSYGNNARLLAEMKFDRKTSYMEIIDLISSLKK
;
A
#
# COMPACT_ATOMS: atom_id res chain seq x y z
N MET A 1 -22.14 32.54 43.00
CA MET A 1 -21.45 32.49 44.31
C MET A 1 -20.05 33.09 44.12
N SER A 2 -19.59 34.03 44.97
CA SER A 2 -18.24 34.63 44.84
C SER A 2 -17.16 33.54 44.95
N TRP A 3 -16.09 33.62 44.14
CA TRP A 3 -14.94 32.70 44.18
C TRP A 3 -14.39 32.53 45.62
N LYS A 4 -14.39 33.60 46.42
CA LYS A 4 -14.00 33.54 47.84
C LYS A 4 -14.92 32.66 48.70
N LYS A 5 -16.22 32.63 48.41
CA LYS A 5 -17.19 31.76 49.09
C LYS A 5 -17.00 30.30 48.67
N VAL A 6 -16.72 30.03 47.39
CA VAL A 6 -16.44 28.67 46.90
C VAL A 6 -15.16 28.11 47.54
N VAL A 7 -14.08 28.89 47.54
CA VAL A 7 -12.82 28.50 48.19
C VAL A 7 -13.01 28.28 49.69
N GLY A 8 -13.78 29.14 50.37
CA GLY A 8 -14.10 28.98 51.79
C GLY A 8 -14.88 27.69 52.09
N ILE A 9 -15.88 27.35 51.27
CA ILE A 9 -16.67 26.11 51.43
C ILE A 9 -15.82 24.88 51.17
N VAL A 10 -14.99 24.89 50.12
CA VAL A 10 -14.07 23.78 49.80
C VAL A 10 -13.05 23.58 50.94
N ALA A 11 -12.46 24.67 51.46
CA ALA A 11 -11.52 24.60 52.56
C ALA A 11 -12.15 24.04 53.85
N ALA A 12 -13.36 24.50 54.21
CA ALA A 12 -14.08 23.99 55.37
C ALA A 12 -14.44 22.50 55.23
N THR A 13 -14.87 22.09 54.03
CA THR A 13 -15.20 20.69 53.72
C THR A 13 -13.98 19.78 53.80
N LEU A 14 -12.86 20.18 53.18
CA LEU A 14 -11.60 19.43 53.24
C LEU A 14 -11.03 19.37 54.65
N GLY A 15 -11.11 20.46 55.41
CA GLY A 15 -10.68 20.48 56.81
C GLY A 15 -11.48 19.51 57.69
N THR A 16 -12.80 19.47 57.50
CA THR A 16 -13.70 18.56 58.23
C THR A 16 -13.43 17.09 57.84
N ALA A 17 -13.26 16.82 56.55
CA ALA A 17 -12.88 15.50 56.03
C ALA A 17 -11.53 15.04 56.60
N PHE A 18 -10.52 15.92 56.67
CA PHE A 18 -9.22 15.60 57.26
C PHE A 18 -9.31 15.20 58.73
N VAL A 19 -9.99 16.01 59.55
CA VAL A 19 -10.16 15.73 60.99
C VAL A 19 -10.88 14.39 61.19
N THR A 20 -11.95 14.15 60.43
CA THR A 20 -12.74 12.92 60.51
C THR A 20 -11.88 11.71 60.15
N THR A 21 -11.15 11.79 59.04
CA THR A 21 -10.26 10.73 58.57
C THR A 21 -9.12 10.46 59.56
N ALA A 22 -8.55 11.50 60.17
CA ALA A 22 -7.50 11.38 61.20
C ALA A 22 -8.01 10.68 62.47
N VAL A 23 -9.23 10.98 62.92
CA VAL A 23 -9.87 10.28 64.05
C VAL A 23 -10.07 8.80 63.73
N VAL A 24 -10.60 8.47 62.54
CA VAL A 24 -10.78 7.08 62.11
C VAL A 24 -9.45 6.33 62.04
N ALA A 25 -8.41 6.97 61.50
CA ALA A 25 -7.06 6.40 61.43
C ALA A 25 -6.52 6.08 62.83
N LYS A 26 -6.70 6.99 63.81
CA LYS A 26 -6.26 6.77 65.20
C LYS A 26 -6.97 5.58 65.85
N VAL A 27 -8.28 5.44 65.63
CA VAL A 27 -9.08 4.31 66.17
C VAL A 27 -8.69 2.98 65.52
N LYS A 28 -8.43 2.97 64.21
CA LYS A 28 -8.10 1.74 63.47
C LYS A 28 -6.64 1.30 63.61
N LYS A 29 -5.75 2.15 64.11
CA LYS A 29 -4.29 1.91 64.16
C LYS A 29 -3.92 0.61 64.87
N ASP A 30 -4.44 0.41 66.07
CA ASP A 30 -4.11 -0.77 66.89
C ASP A 30 -4.55 -2.09 66.21
N ASN A 31 -5.73 -2.11 65.59
CA ASN A 31 -6.21 -3.27 64.83
C ASN A 31 -5.37 -3.52 63.57
N SER A 32 -4.89 -2.47 62.91
CA SER A 32 -4.06 -2.61 61.70
C SER A 32 -2.68 -3.26 61.96
N GLN A 33 -2.24 -3.32 63.22
CA GLN A 33 -0.98 -3.92 63.67
C GLN A 33 -1.17 -5.16 64.54
N TYR A 34 -2.32 -5.83 64.43
CA TYR A 34 -2.64 -7.07 65.18
C TYR A 34 -2.47 -6.94 66.70
N LYS A 35 -2.65 -5.74 67.27
CA LYS A 35 -2.39 -5.50 68.71
C LYS A 35 -3.24 -6.40 69.61
N ASN A 36 -4.46 -6.69 69.16
CA ASN A 36 -5.49 -7.50 69.83
C ASN A 36 -5.52 -8.97 69.37
N GLU A 37 -4.61 -9.39 68.49
CA GLU A 37 -4.52 -10.75 67.93
C GLU A 37 -3.09 -11.29 68.17
N PRO A 38 -2.76 -11.78 69.39
CA PRO A 38 -1.39 -12.11 69.78
C PRO A 38 -0.75 -13.21 68.94
N ASP A 39 -1.54 -14.18 68.48
CA ASP A 39 -1.17 -15.28 67.59
C ASP A 39 -0.74 -14.82 66.19
N GLN A 40 -1.16 -13.61 65.79
CA GLN A 40 -0.83 -13.02 64.50
C GLN A 40 0.39 -12.10 64.54
N LYS A 41 1.03 -11.90 65.70
CA LYS A 41 2.22 -11.05 65.85
C LYS A 41 3.50 -11.77 65.40
N ASN A 42 4.48 -10.98 64.96
CA ASN A 42 5.78 -11.53 64.56
C ASN A 42 6.63 -11.88 65.80
N PRO A 43 7.04 -13.15 66.01
CA PRO A 43 7.93 -13.52 67.11
C PRO A 43 9.33 -12.89 67.03
N MET A 44 9.71 -12.37 65.86
CA MET A 44 10.97 -11.68 65.58
C MET A 44 10.87 -10.14 65.65
N GLU A 45 9.72 -9.59 66.08
CA GLU A 45 9.54 -8.15 66.22
C GLU A 45 10.61 -7.54 67.15
N GLY A 46 11.31 -6.51 66.66
CA GLY A 46 12.37 -5.81 67.40
C GLY A 46 13.68 -6.58 67.60
N LYS A 47 13.82 -7.78 67.03
CA LYS A 47 15.05 -8.58 67.09
C LYS A 47 15.87 -8.42 65.81
N LYS A 48 17.19 -8.60 65.86
CA LYS A 48 18.03 -8.76 64.65
C LYS A 48 18.02 -10.24 64.26
N VAL A 49 17.89 -10.56 62.97
CA VAL A 49 17.73 -11.94 62.49
C VAL A 49 18.75 -12.35 61.43
N ILE A 50 19.06 -13.65 61.37
CA ILE A 50 19.75 -14.30 60.25
C ILE A 50 18.88 -15.42 59.68
N PHE A 51 19.16 -15.82 58.44
CA PHE A 51 18.55 -16.99 57.83
C PHE A 51 19.44 -18.21 58.05
N VAL A 52 18.87 -19.29 58.56
CA VAL A 52 19.53 -20.58 58.74
C VAL A 52 18.89 -21.57 57.77
N GLU A 53 19.69 -22.06 56.82
CA GLU A 53 19.25 -23.08 55.86
C GLU A 53 19.07 -24.43 56.56
N ASP A 54 17.91 -25.06 56.37
CA ASP A 54 17.61 -26.41 56.86
C ASP A 54 16.75 -27.12 55.81
N GLU A 55 17.24 -28.23 55.26
CA GLU A 55 16.55 -28.98 54.21
C GLU A 55 15.25 -29.66 54.69
N ASN A 56 15.09 -29.83 56.01
CA ASN A 56 13.89 -30.41 56.63
C ASN A 56 12.76 -29.38 56.79
N ASP A 57 13.08 -28.09 56.66
CA ASP A 57 12.09 -27.03 56.72
C ASP A 57 11.26 -26.96 55.43
N LYS A 58 10.05 -26.42 55.59
CA LYS A 58 9.20 -26.13 54.44
C LYS A 58 9.81 -24.99 53.62
N GLU A 59 9.68 -25.09 52.31
CA GLU A 59 10.06 -24.02 51.41
C GLU A 59 9.26 -22.75 51.73
N ASN A 60 9.97 -21.65 51.95
CA ASN A 60 9.40 -20.35 52.26
C ASN A 60 8.99 -19.60 50.97
N ALA A 61 8.41 -18.41 51.08
CA ALA A 61 7.97 -17.65 49.91
C ALA A 61 9.11 -17.15 49.01
N ASP A 62 10.36 -17.27 49.45
CA ASP A 62 11.55 -16.94 48.67
C ASP A 62 12.09 -18.14 47.85
N GLY A 63 11.48 -19.34 47.97
CA GLY A 63 11.97 -20.56 47.31
C GLY A 63 13.12 -21.25 48.04
N MET A 64 13.37 -20.88 49.31
CA MET A 64 14.47 -21.40 50.13
C MET A 64 13.90 -22.26 51.27
N ARG A 65 14.65 -23.29 51.71
CA ARG A 65 14.31 -24.11 52.88
C ARG A 65 15.16 -23.69 54.08
N GLY A 66 14.50 -23.22 55.13
CA GLY A 66 15.14 -22.71 56.34
C GLY A 66 14.25 -21.74 57.10
N HIS A 67 14.74 -21.23 58.24
CA HIS A 67 13.99 -20.36 59.14
C HIS A 67 14.83 -19.17 59.65
N LEU A 68 14.17 -18.22 60.29
CA LEU A 68 14.82 -17.08 60.94
C LEU A 68 15.29 -17.42 62.36
N GLU A 69 16.52 -17.06 62.69
CA GLU A 69 17.04 -17.08 64.06
C GLU A 69 17.38 -15.67 64.55
N ALA A 70 17.06 -15.40 65.83
CA ALA A 70 17.35 -14.11 66.44
C ALA A 70 18.80 -14.04 66.96
N VAL A 71 19.56 -13.08 66.45
CA VAL A 71 20.99 -12.87 66.78
C VAL A 71 21.25 -11.57 67.57
N GLY A 72 20.21 -10.78 67.85
CA GLY A 72 20.34 -9.53 68.61
C GLY A 72 19.05 -8.72 68.71
N VAL A 73 19.17 -7.44 69.07
CA VAL A 73 18.07 -6.47 69.16
C VAL A 73 18.28 -5.36 68.11
N THR A 74 17.20 -4.87 67.50
CA THR A 74 17.27 -3.74 66.54
C THR A 74 17.61 -2.43 67.26
N GLY A 75 18.61 -1.69 66.77
CA GLY A 75 19.16 -0.49 67.44
C GLY A 75 18.85 0.85 66.77
N HIS A 76 18.01 0.87 65.71
CA HIS A 76 17.76 2.09 64.94
C HIS A 76 17.02 3.16 65.75
N LYS A 77 17.51 4.40 65.67
CA LYS A 77 16.87 5.59 66.26
C LYS A 77 16.48 6.55 65.13
N ALA A 78 15.18 6.66 64.88
CA ALA A 78 14.65 7.53 63.83
C ALA A 78 15.11 8.99 64.01
N GLY A 79 15.67 9.57 62.94
CA GLY A 79 16.10 10.97 62.89
C GLY A 79 14.95 11.98 62.84
N VAL A 80 15.26 13.27 62.92
CA VAL A 80 14.27 14.37 62.86
C VAL A 80 13.49 14.34 61.53
N TYR A 81 14.18 14.08 60.42
CA TYR A 81 13.56 13.98 59.10
C TYR A 81 12.54 12.85 59.03
N GLU A 82 12.92 11.64 59.44
CA GLU A 82 12.07 10.45 59.41
C GLU A 82 10.82 10.60 60.30
N LYS A 83 11.01 11.10 61.53
CA LYS A 83 9.94 11.17 62.53
C LYS A 83 8.91 12.26 62.27
N TYR A 84 9.33 13.44 61.81
CA TYR A 84 8.46 14.62 61.71
C TYR A 84 8.24 15.07 60.28
N VAL A 85 9.30 15.26 59.49
CA VAL A 85 9.21 15.85 58.14
C VAL A 85 8.59 14.85 57.16
N LYS A 86 9.17 13.66 57.04
CA LYS A 86 8.70 12.57 56.18
C LYS A 86 7.28 12.16 56.54
N ARG A 87 6.99 12.04 57.84
CA ARG A 87 5.63 11.75 58.31
C ARG A 87 4.62 12.83 57.95
N GLY A 88 4.99 14.11 58.04
CA GLY A 88 4.13 15.22 57.62
C GLY A 88 3.81 15.15 56.13
N ILE A 89 4.82 14.92 55.29
CA ILE A 89 4.67 14.74 53.84
C ILE A 89 3.77 13.55 53.53
N ASP A 90 3.98 12.41 54.18
CA ASP A 90 3.16 11.21 54.00
C ASP A 90 1.68 11.48 54.28
N VAL A 91 1.35 12.18 55.36
CA VAL A 91 -0.04 12.50 55.74
C VAL A 91 -0.68 13.44 54.71
N VAL A 92 0.04 14.46 54.24
CA VAL A 92 -0.48 15.41 53.25
C VAL A 92 -0.70 14.73 51.90
N LEU A 93 0.30 13.98 51.41
CA LEU A 93 0.21 13.28 50.12
C LEU A 93 -0.84 12.17 50.13
N SER A 94 -0.91 11.38 51.19
CA SER A 94 -1.91 10.31 51.28
C SER A 94 -3.33 10.84 51.44
N PHE A 95 -3.56 11.90 52.22
CA PHE A 95 -4.87 12.53 52.30
C PHE A 95 -5.29 13.16 50.97
N GLY A 96 -4.39 13.92 50.33
CA GLY A 96 -4.63 14.49 49.00
C GLY A 96 -4.93 13.40 47.97
N GLY A 97 -4.17 12.30 48.00
CA GLY A 97 -4.41 11.11 47.17
C GLY A 97 -5.78 10.49 47.40
N LEU A 98 -6.20 10.27 48.65
CA LEU A 98 -7.53 9.73 48.98
C LEU A 98 -8.66 10.63 48.48
N VAL A 99 -8.52 11.96 48.60
CA VAL A 99 -9.54 12.91 48.13
C VAL A 99 -9.61 12.92 46.60
N VAL A 100 -8.47 13.13 45.93
CA VAL A 100 -8.41 13.27 44.46
C VAL A 100 -8.79 11.97 43.75
N LEU A 101 -8.35 10.83 44.27
CA LEU A 101 -8.64 9.52 43.68
C LEU A 101 -9.99 8.94 44.14
N SER A 102 -10.72 9.58 45.06
CA SER A 102 -11.98 9.04 45.59
C SER A 102 -13.02 8.64 44.51
N PRO A 103 -13.20 9.38 43.38
CA PRO A 103 -14.14 8.94 42.34
C PRO A 103 -13.66 7.66 41.63
N LEU A 104 -12.35 7.54 41.42
CA LEU A 104 -11.73 6.35 40.81
C LEU A 104 -11.82 5.14 41.74
N LEU A 105 -11.48 5.33 43.02
CA LEU A 105 -11.59 4.28 44.05
C LEU A 105 -13.03 3.78 44.17
N LEU A 106 -14.01 4.68 44.12
CA LEU A 106 -15.43 4.31 44.12
C LEU A 106 -15.83 3.52 42.87
N GLY A 107 -15.39 3.96 41.68
CA GLY A 107 -15.65 3.24 40.43
C GLY A 107 -15.08 1.82 40.44
N ILE A 108 -13.83 1.65 40.90
CA ILE A 108 -13.20 0.34 41.06
C ILE A 108 -13.96 -0.51 42.09
N SER A 109 -14.37 0.09 43.21
CA SER A 109 -15.15 -0.59 44.25
C SER A 109 -16.47 -1.15 43.72
N ILE A 110 -17.19 -0.36 42.92
CA ILE A 110 -18.43 -0.78 42.27
C ILE A 110 -18.15 -1.91 41.27
N ALA A 111 -17.12 -1.78 40.43
CA ALA A 111 -16.75 -2.80 39.45
C ALA A 111 -16.43 -4.15 40.11
N ILE A 112 -15.65 -4.16 41.21
CA ILE A 112 -15.33 -5.37 41.97
C ILE A 112 -16.59 -6.00 42.57
N LYS A 113 -17.52 -5.18 43.06
CA LYS A 113 -18.76 -5.66 43.68
C LYS A 113 -19.72 -6.28 42.66
N ILE A 114 -19.71 -5.77 41.43
CA ILE A 114 -20.50 -6.30 40.30
C ILE A 114 -19.90 -7.61 39.78
N ASP A 115 -18.57 -7.69 39.66
CA ASP A 115 -17.88 -8.83 39.04
C ASP A 115 -17.86 -10.09 39.93
N ASP A 116 -17.69 -9.93 41.25
CA ASP A 116 -17.78 -11.02 42.23
C ASP A 116 -18.38 -10.47 43.55
N PRO A 117 -19.63 -10.75 43.92
CA PRO A 117 -20.22 -10.17 45.14
C PRO A 117 -19.43 -10.54 46.42
N GLY A 118 -18.93 -9.53 47.16
CA GLY A 118 -18.25 -9.74 48.47
C GLY A 118 -17.52 -8.48 48.97
N PRO A 119 -16.56 -8.60 49.91
CA PRO A 119 -15.74 -7.47 50.36
C PRO A 119 -14.92 -6.87 49.22
N VAL A 120 -14.87 -5.54 49.13
CA VAL A 120 -14.12 -4.83 48.08
C VAL A 120 -12.61 -4.88 48.32
N LEU A 121 -12.20 -4.81 49.58
CA LEU A 121 -10.80 -4.82 49.97
C LEU A 121 -10.36 -6.24 50.35
N PHE A 122 -9.16 -6.60 49.91
CA PHE A 122 -8.40 -7.74 50.36
C PHE A 122 -7.32 -7.25 51.33
N THR A 123 -7.15 -7.95 52.45
CA THR A 123 -6.12 -7.63 53.46
C THR A 123 -5.11 -8.76 53.54
N GLN A 124 -3.83 -8.43 53.52
CA GLN A 124 -2.72 -9.40 53.61
C GLN A 124 -1.76 -9.05 54.74
N LYS A 125 -1.21 -10.07 55.42
CA LYS A 125 -0.15 -9.90 56.43
C LYS A 125 1.20 -9.59 55.77
N ARG A 126 1.83 -8.49 56.19
CA ARG A 126 3.11 -8.00 55.66
C ARG A 126 4.08 -7.58 56.76
N VAL A 127 5.38 -7.60 56.44
CA VAL A 127 6.47 -7.14 57.31
C VAL A 127 6.58 -5.61 57.23
N GLY A 128 6.48 -4.95 58.37
CA GLY A 128 6.67 -3.50 58.53
C GLY A 128 7.93 -3.14 59.32
N GLU A 129 7.97 -1.90 59.78
CA GLU A 129 9.08 -1.34 60.57
C GLU A 129 9.40 -2.22 61.80
N ASN A 130 10.69 -2.47 62.05
CA ASN A 130 11.19 -3.37 63.08
C ASN A 130 10.62 -4.80 62.99
N LYS A 131 10.31 -5.23 61.76
CA LYS A 131 9.68 -6.51 61.43
C LYS A 131 8.29 -6.71 62.04
N ARG A 132 7.63 -5.66 62.54
CA ARG A 132 6.24 -5.73 63.03
C ARG A 132 5.29 -6.07 61.90
N TYR A 133 4.38 -7.01 62.11
CA TYR A 133 3.36 -7.31 61.10
C TYR A 133 2.23 -6.26 61.08
N PHE A 134 1.72 -5.97 59.88
CA PHE A 134 0.54 -5.14 59.69
C PHE A 134 -0.38 -5.68 58.59
N LYS A 135 -1.63 -5.21 58.59
CA LYS A 135 -2.66 -5.52 57.57
C LYS A 135 -2.47 -4.56 56.39
N LEU A 136 -1.95 -5.05 55.28
CA LEU A 136 -1.84 -4.31 54.01
C LEU A 136 -3.17 -4.37 53.26
N HIS A 137 -3.71 -3.23 52.83
CA HIS A 137 -4.96 -3.15 52.07
C HIS A 137 -4.72 -3.13 50.57
N LYS A 138 -5.45 -3.97 49.84
CA LYS A 138 -5.51 -4.00 48.38
C LYS A 138 -6.95 -4.08 47.91
N PHE A 139 -7.21 -3.75 46.65
CA PHE A 139 -8.47 -4.14 46.04
C PHE A 139 -8.47 -5.64 45.76
N ARG A 140 -9.59 -6.29 46.06
CA ARG A 140 -9.75 -7.71 45.80
C ARG A 140 -9.77 -7.96 44.29
N SER A 141 -8.75 -8.66 43.81
CA SER A 141 -8.57 -9.01 42.40
C SER A 141 -8.79 -10.51 42.10
N MET A 142 -9.07 -11.30 43.13
CA MET A 142 -9.31 -12.74 43.02
C MET A 142 -10.69 -13.09 43.63
N LYS A 143 -11.28 -14.20 43.17
CA LYS A 143 -12.59 -14.71 43.60
C LYS A 143 -12.58 -15.03 45.09
N MET A 144 -13.74 -14.93 45.73
CA MET A 144 -13.89 -15.30 47.15
C MET A 144 -13.51 -16.76 47.49
N CYS A 145 -13.53 -17.67 46.52
CA CYS A 145 -13.13 -19.07 46.71
C CYS A 145 -11.61 -19.32 46.70
N THR A 146 -10.79 -18.26 46.55
CA THR A 146 -9.32 -18.38 46.52
C THR A 146 -8.78 -18.67 47.93
N PRO A 147 -7.83 -19.60 48.10
CA PRO A 147 -7.16 -19.81 49.38
C PRO A 147 -6.53 -18.51 49.92
N HIS A 148 -6.90 -18.10 51.13
CA HIS A 148 -6.34 -16.91 51.78
C HIS A 148 -4.87 -17.11 52.18
N ASP A 149 -4.09 -16.01 52.19
CA ASP A 149 -2.71 -15.94 52.69
C ASP A 149 -1.66 -16.83 52.00
N LYS A 150 -1.91 -17.24 50.74
CA LYS A 150 -0.88 -17.83 49.86
C LYS A 150 -0.49 -16.84 48.75
N PRO A 151 0.81 -16.67 48.44
CA PRO A 151 1.26 -15.89 47.29
C PRO A 151 0.73 -16.43 45.97
N THR A 152 0.52 -15.54 44.99
CA THR A 152 -0.06 -15.91 43.68
C THR A 152 0.82 -16.92 42.93
N HIS A 153 2.14 -16.83 43.06
CA HIS A 153 3.10 -17.77 42.43
C HIS A 153 3.13 -19.15 43.08
N MET A 154 2.54 -19.32 44.26
CA MET A 154 2.41 -20.61 44.95
C MET A 154 1.07 -21.33 44.66
N LEU A 155 0.27 -20.80 43.73
CA LEU A 155 -0.95 -21.44 43.25
C LEU A 155 -0.68 -22.19 41.95
N GLU A 156 -1.08 -23.46 41.85
CA GLU A 156 -0.84 -24.30 40.67
C GLU A 156 -1.49 -23.76 39.39
N ASN A 157 -2.66 -23.11 39.51
CA ASN A 157 -3.31 -22.39 38.41
C ASN A 157 -3.90 -21.09 38.95
N PRO A 158 -3.14 -19.98 38.94
CA PRO A 158 -3.57 -18.70 39.49
C PRO A 158 -4.66 -18.02 38.65
N GLU A 159 -4.64 -18.22 37.33
CA GLU A 159 -5.57 -17.60 36.37
C GLU A 159 -7.04 -17.97 36.66
N GLN A 160 -7.31 -19.19 37.17
CA GLN A 160 -8.68 -19.63 37.47
C GLN A 160 -9.36 -18.81 38.57
N TYR A 161 -8.55 -18.22 39.47
CA TYR A 161 -9.00 -17.49 40.65
C TYR A 161 -9.08 -15.99 40.42
N ILE A 162 -8.50 -15.44 39.34
CA ILE A 162 -8.51 -14.00 39.07
C ILE A 162 -9.86 -13.60 38.43
N THR A 163 -10.49 -12.51 38.93
CA THR A 163 -11.75 -12.00 38.36
C THR A 163 -11.50 -11.17 37.09
N LYS A 164 -12.53 -10.85 36.30
CA LYS A 164 -12.33 -10.09 35.05
C LYS A 164 -11.87 -8.66 35.34
N VAL A 165 -12.50 -8.01 36.32
CA VAL A 165 -12.08 -6.72 36.88
C VAL A 165 -10.74 -6.88 37.59
N GLY A 166 -10.52 -7.99 38.29
CA GLY A 166 -9.26 -8.35 38.93
C GLY A 166 -8.07 -8.36 37.98
N LYS A 167 -8.24 -8.96 36.80
CA LYS A 167 -7.23 -8.99 35.74
C LYS A 167 -6.88 -7.58 35.27
N PHE A 168 -7.88 -6.70 35.14
CA PHE A 168 -7.68 -5.30 34.77
C PHE A 168 -6.94 -4.50 35.85
N ILE A 169 -7.36 -4.57 37.12
CA ILE A 169 -6.76 -3.77 38.19
C ILE A 169 -5.34 -4.20 38.53
N ARG A 170 -5.02 -5.51 38.46
CA ARG A 170 -3.64 -6.03 38.65
C ARG A 170 -2.71 -5.56 37.55
N ALA A 171 -3.17 -5.62 36.29
CA ALA A 171 -2.36 -5.22 35.12
C ALA A 171 -1.93 -3.74 35.17
N HIS A 172 -2.67 -2.90 35.88
CA HIS A 172 -2.40 -1.47 36.00
C HIS A 172 -1.91 -1.07 37.41
N SER A 173 -1.59 -2.04 38.28
CA SER A 173 -1.26 -1.81 39.71
C SER A 173 -2.31 -0.99 40.47
N LEU A 174 -3.54 -0.92 39.96
CA LEU A 174 -4.64 -0.20 40.60
C LEU A 174 -5.10 -0.93 41.85
N ASP A 175 -4.79 -2.23 41.97
CA ASP A 175 -5.07 -3.02 43.16
C ASP A 175 -4.33 -2.53 44.41
N GLU A 176 -3.24 -1.78 44.25
CA GLU A 176 -2.42 -1.26 45.34
C GLU A 176 -2.87 0.11 45.85
N LEU A 177 -3.77 0.81 45.15
CA LEU A 177 -4.24 2.13 45.56
C LEU A 177 -4.82 2.20 46.98
N PRO A 178 -5.49 1.16 47.52
CA PRO A 178 -5.94 1.17 48.91
C PRO A 178 -4.80 1.30 49.93
N GLN A 179 -3.55 1.00 49.58
CA GLN A 179 -2.38 1.20 50.45
C GLN A 179 -2.12 2.68 50.78
N ILE A 180 -2.72 3.63 50.05
CA ILE A 180 -2.70 5.05 50.43
C ILE A 180 -3.31 5.24 51.83
N TRP A 181 -4.31 4.43 52.20
CA TRP A 181 -4.84 4.37 53.57
C TRP A 181 -3.79 3.89 54.58
N ASP A 182 -2.98 2.89 54.22
CA ASP A 182 -1.91 2.35 55.07
C ASP A 182 -0.77 3.36 55.31
N ILE A 183 -0.56 4.27 54.36
CA ILE A 183 0.30 5.45 54.53
C ILE A 183 -0.35 6.45 55.47
N PHE A 184 -1.63 6.80 55.26
CA PHE A 184 -2.32 7.78 56.09
C PHE A 184 -2.43 7.32 57.56
N ILE A 185 -2.74 6.05 57.82
CA ILE A 185 -2.76 5.44 59.17
C ILE A 185 -1.34 5.25 59.74
N GLY A 186 -0.31 5.33 58.91
CA GLY A 186 1.09 5.34 59.29
C GLY A 186 1.72 3.96 59.51
N ASN A 187 1.20 2.91 58.86
CA ASN A 187 1.86 1.61 58.76
C ASN A 187 2.93 1.60 57.67
N MET A 188 2.72 2.42 56.63
CA MET A 188 3.63 2.61 55.52
C MET A 188 4.02 4.09 55.37
N SER A 189 4.98 4.34 54.49
CA SER A 189 5.33 5.65 53.95
C SER A 189 5.08 5.68 52.43
N VAL A 190 5.05 6.87 51.82
CA VAL A 190 5.04 6.97 50.35
C VAL A 190 6.31 6.35 49.77
N ILE A 191 7.47 6.68 50.37
CA ILE A 191 8.78 6.21 49.94
C ILE A 191 9.43 5.35 51.04
N GLY A 192 9.81 4.12 50.70
CA GLY A 192 10.45 3.16 51.60
C GLY A 192 10.62 1.78 50.95
N PRO A 193 11.34 0.84 51.59
CA PRO A 193 11.45 -0.53 51.09
C PRO A 193 10.06 -1.15 50.90
N ARG A 194 9.82 -1.83 49.78
CA ARG A 194 8.51 -2.46 49.54
C ARG A 194 8.23 -3.53 50.61
N PRO A 195 7.04 -3.57 51.24
CA PRO A 195 6.76 -4.48 52.35
C PRO A 195 6.86 -5.95 51.90
N GLY A 196 7.75 -6.71 52.55
CA GLY A 196 7.91 -8.15 52.32
C GLY A 196 6.67 -8.94 52.77
N LEU A 197 6.44 -10.11 52.19
CA LEU A 197 5.48 -11.07 52.73
C LEU A 197 5.97 -11.59 54.09
N TRP A 198 5.04 -11.98 54.95
CA TRP A 198 5.36 -12.44 56.30
C TRP A 198 6.18 -13.74 56.33
N ASN A 199 6.16 -14.53 55.25
CA ASN A 199 6.85 -15.80 55.05
C ASN A 199 8.04 -15.72 54.06
N GLN A 200 8.59 -14.53 53.83
CA GLN A 200 9.82 -14.31 53.07
C GLN A 200 11.00 -14.14 54.03
N ASP A 201 11.43 -15.27 54.60
CA ASP A 201 12.43 -15.31 55.67
C ASP A 201 13.82 -14.93 55.15
N PHE A 202 14.20 -15.38 53.94
CA PHE A 202 15.50 -15.05 53.36
C PHE A 202 15.60 -13.55 53.04
N LEU A 203 14.57 -12.97 52.42
CA LEU A 203 14.52 -11.52 52.17
C LEU A 203 14.55 -10.71 53.48
N THR A 204 13.86 -11.19 54.52
CA THR A 204 13.83 -10.52 55.82
C THR A 204 15.22 -10.51 56.45
N ALA A 205 15.95 -11.63 56.42
CA ALA A 205 17.33 -11.70 56.92
C ALA A 205 18.30 -10.84 56.10
N GLU A 206 18.22 -10.88 54.77
CA GLU A 206 19.10 -10.06 53.91
C GLU A 206 18.90 -8.57 54.14
N ARG A 207 17.64 -8.11 54.29
CA ARG A 207 17.34 -6.70 54.61
C ARG A 207 17.84 -6.27 55.98
N ASP A 208 17.91 -7.20 56.94
CA ASP A 208 18.41 -6.93 58.29
C ASP A 208 19.92 -6.68 58.33
N LYS A 209 20.68 -7.25 57.38
CA LYS A 209 22.12 -6.97 57.22
C LYS A 209 22.39 -5.49 56.96
N TYR A 210 21.47 -4.81 56.26
CA TYR A 210 21.63 -3.43 55.82
C TYR A 210 20.70 -2.42 56.55
N GLY A 211 19.98 -2.86 57.59
CA GLY A 211 19.07 -1.99 58.36
C GLY A 211 17.79 -1.57 57.63
N ALA A 212 17.45 -2.23 56.51
CA ALA A 212 16.28 -1.86 55.72
C ALA A 212 14.95 -2.21 56.40
N ASN A 213 14.94 -3.18 57.32
CA ASN A 213 13.74 -3.54 58.09
C ASN A 213 13.46 -2.58 59.25
N ASP A 214 14.41 -1.71 59.62
CA ASP A 214 14.30 -0.83 60.79
C ASP A 214 13.49 0.44 60.51
N ILE A 215 13.19 0.69 59.23
CA ILE A 215 12.43 1.85 58.75
C ILE A 215 11.06 1.43 58.19
N LYS A 216 10.14 2.40 58.03
CA LYS A 216 8.82 2.11 57.46
C LYS A 216 8.91 1.60 56.01
N PRO A 217 8.13 0.56 55.67
CA PRO A 217 8.01 0.16 54.28
C PRO A 217 7.28 1.23 53.45
N GLY A 218 7.56 1.24 52.15
CA GLY A 218 7.01 2.20 51.20
C GLY A 218 6.02 1.58 50.22
N LEU A 219 5.14 2.41 49.66
CA LEU A 219 4.39 2.07 48.44
C LEU A 219 5.35 1.94 47.24
N THR A 220 6.42 2.73 47.26
CA THR A 220 7.53 2.63 46.31
C THR A 220 8.87 2.86 47.01
N GLY A 221 9.96 2.36 46.43
CA GLY A 221 11.27 2.33 47.07
C GLY A 221 12.42 2.33 46.07
N TRP A 222 13.65 2.50 46.59
CA TRP A 222 14.86 2.60 45.75
C TRP A 222 15.12 1.33 44.94
N ALA A 223 14.98 0.14 45.53
CA ALA A 223 15.07 -1.10 44.76
C ALA A 223 13.98 -1.20 43.68
N GLN A 224 12.77 -0.69 43.97
CA GLN A 224 11.64 -0.73 43.05
C GLN A 224 11.88 0.10 41.78
N ILE A 225 12.64 1.20 41.87
CA ILE A 225 12.95 2.04 40.70
C ILE A 225 14.25 1.67 39.96
N ASN A 226 15.04 0.72 40.49
CA ASN A 226 16.33 0.31 39.92
C ASN A 226 16.31 -1.13 39.34
N GLY A 227 15.13 -1.74 39.16
CA GLY A 227 14.99 -3.10 38.61
C GLY A 227 13.82 -3.92 39.17
N ARG A 228 13.05 -3.38 40.11
CA ARG A 228 11.72 -3.89 40.50
C ARG A 228 11.74 -5.35 40.99
N ASP A 229 11.10 -6.28 40.27
CA ASP A 229 11.02 -7.71 40.62
C ASP A 229 12.12 -8.56 39.93
N GLU A 230 12.92 -7.98 39.03
CA GLU A 230 13.99 -8.68 38.30
C GLU A 230 15.30 -8.74 39.11
N ILE A 231 15.37 -8.02 40.23
CA ILE A 231 16.55 -7.96 41.08
C ILE A 231 16.53 -9.13 42.07
N GLU A 232 17.63 -9.89 42.10
CA GLU A 232 17.86 -10.94 43.10
C GLU A 232 17.78 -10.40 44.54
N ILE A 233 17.27 -11.22 45.47
CA ILE A 233 17.02 -10.83 46.87
C ILE A 233 18.22 -10.12 47.54
N PRO A 234 19.47 -10.60 47.42
CA PRO A 234 20.61 -9.92 48.04
C PRO A 234 20.87 -8.51 47.49
N VAL A 235 20.72 -8.33 46.17
CA VAL A 235 20.90 -7.02 45.52
C VAL A 235 19.76 -6.07 45.90
N LYS A 236 18.53 -6.60 45.97
CA LYS A 236 17.34 -5.87 46.43
C LYS A 236 17.50 -5.37 47.86
N ALA A 237 17.94 -6.24 48.76
CA ALA A 237 18.20 -5.90 50.15
C ALA A 237 19.30 -4.83 50.29
N LYS A 238 20.36 -4.90 49.49
CA LYS A 238 21.43 -3.90 49.46
C LYS A 238 20.93 -2.53 49.00
N LEU A 239 20.11 -2.47 47.96
CA LEU A 239 19.50 -1.23 47.48
C LEU A 239 18.53 -0.64 48.51
N ASP A 240 17.69 -1.47 49.12
CA ASP A 240 16.80 -1.03 50.21
C ASP A 240 17.60 -0.48 51.41
N GLY A 241 18.76 -1.08 51.71
CA GLY A 241 19.71 -0.59 52.71
C GLY A 241 20.40 0.72 52.33
N GLU A 242 20.79 0.88 51.07
CA GLU A 242 21.34 2.14 50.56
C GLU A 242 20.36 3.30 50.75
N TYR A 243 19.07 3.03 50.50
CA TYR A 243 18.02 4.00 50.76
C TYR A 243 17.88 4.32 52.26
N ALA A 244 17.93 3.31 53.14
CA ALA A 244 17.88 3.52 54.57
C ALA A 244 19.02 4.44 55.07
N GLN A 245 20.22 4.29 54.49
CA GLN A 245 21.39 5.12 54.83
C GLN A 245 21.31 6.55 54.26
N LYS A 246 20.79 6.71 53.04
CA LYS A 246 20.72 8.01 52.32
C LYS A 246 19.39 8.74 52.49
N MET A 247 18.55 8.29 53.41
CA MET A 247 17.18 8.81 53.58
C MET A 247 17.19 10.32 53.83
N GLY A 248 16.47 11.06 52.99
CA GLY A 248 16.42 12.52 53.02
C GLY A 248 15.51 13.08 51.91
N PRO A 249 15.20 14.38 51.93
CA PRO A 249 14.24 14.99 51.00
C PRO A 249 14.62 14.83 49.53
N LEU A 250 15.92 14.91 49.21
CA LEU A 250 16.43 14.72 47.85
C LEU A 250 16.29 13.26 47.39
N MET A 251 16.58 12.31 48.28
CA MET A 251 16.45 10.89 47.98
C MET A 251 14.98 10.49 47.81
N ASP A 252 14.10 10.97 48.69
CA ASP A 252 12.66 10.78 48.59
C ASP A 252 12.09 11.38 47.29
N ALA A 253 12.50 12.60 46.92
CA ALA A 253 12.10 13.22 45.66
C ALA A 253 12.60 12.43 44.44
N LYS A 254 13.86 11.95 44.49
CA LYS A 254 14.44 11.11 43.43
C LYS A 254 13.66 9.81 43.27
N VAL A 255 13.35 9.13 44.37
CA VAL A 255 12.55 7.89 44.32
C VAL A 255 11.13 8.19 43.87
N PHE A 256 10.49 9.26 44.36
CA PHE A 256 9.14 9.65 43.96
C PHE A 256 9.03 9.95 42.46
N LEU A 257 9.95 10.77 41.92
CA LEU A 257 9.99 11.09 40.49
C LEU A 257 10.38 9.87 39.64
N GLY A 258 11.35 9.07 40.08
CA GLY A 258 11.71 7.82 39.43
C GLY A 258 10.56 6.81 39.43
N SER A 259 9.73 6.82 40.48
CA SER A 259 8.53 5.99 40.55
C SER A 259 7.49 6.43 39.53
N LEU A 260 7.28 7.73 39.31
CA LEU A 260 6.40 8.22 38.24
C LEU A 260 6.89 7.80 36.84
N HIS A 261 8.20 7.60 36.66
CA HIS A 261 8.79 7.06 35.43
C HIS A 261 8.59 5.54 35.30
N VAL A 262 8.84 4.76 36.35
CA VAL A 262 8.72 3.28 36.34
C VAL A 262 7.27 2.80 36.36
N PHE A 263 6.40 3.44 37.16
CA PHE A 263 4.94 3.23 37.09
C PHE A 263 4.30 3.83 35.83
N GLY A 264 5.10 4.51 34.99
CA GLY A 264 4.73 4.97 33.66
C GLY A 264 5.34 4.12 32.52
N GLY A 265 6.29 3.22 32.80
CA GLY A 265 7.10 2.54 31.78
C GLY A 265 6.89 1.03 31.62
N ASP A 266 6.73 0.25 32.70
CA ASP A 266 7.03 -1.19 32.64
C ASP A 266 5.85 -2.14 32.94
N ASN A 267 5.80 -3.24 32.16
CA ASN A 267 4.80 -4.31 32.18
C ASN A 267 5.16 -5.48 33.12
N SER A 268 6.22 -5.35 33.92
CA SER A 268 6.88 -6.45 34.66
C SER A 268 6.25 -6.76 36.03
N VAL A 269 4.95 -6.52 36.22
CA VAL A 269 4.31 -6.68 37.55
C VAL A 269 4.04 -8.16 37.84
N VAL A 270 4.90 -8.79 38.64
CA VAL A 270 4.65 -10.12 39.24
C VAL A 270 4.56 -9.95 40.74
N GLU A 271 3.40 -10.25 41.31
CA GLU A 271 3.15 -10.05 42.73
C GLU A 271 3.95 -11.06 43.58
N GLY A 272 5.16 -10.69 43.99
CA GLY A 272 6.03 -11.50 44.85
C GLY A 272 7.02 -12.40 44.13
N GLY A 273 7.36 -12.12 42.86
CA GLY A 273 8.40 -12.86 42.16
C GLY A 273 9.76 -12.71 42.84
N THR A 274 10.39 -13.82 43.19
CA THR A 274 11.83 -13.87 43.45
C THR A 274 12.52 -13.82 42.09
N GLY A 275 13.38 -12.82 41.86
CA GLY A 275 14.16 -12.74 40.63
C GLY A 275 14.81 -14.09 40.36
N GLU A 276 14.45 -14.72 39.24
CA GLU A 276 14.95 -16.04 38.87
C GLU A 276 16.48 -15.96 38.78
N MET A 277 17.17 -16.76 39.59
CA MET A 277 18.61 -16.99 39.42
C MET A 277 18.85 -17.42 37.98
N LYS A 278 19.69 -16.67 37.25
CA LYS A 278 20.09 -16.98 35.87
C LYS A 278 20.55 -18.44 35.77
N LYS A 279 19.70 -19.30 35.23
CA LYS A 279 20.13 -20.55 34.61
C LYS A 279 20.76 -20.22 33.25
N GLN A 280 21.82 -20.96 32.90
CA GLN A 280 22.66 -20.81 31.71
C GLN A 280 21.90 -20.40 30.44
N THR A 281 22.41 -19.39 29.74
CA THR A 281 21.85 -18.79 28.52
C THR A 281 21.83 -19.75 27.33
N VAL A 282 20.68 -19.79 26.65
CA VAL A 282 20.34 -20.66 25.51
C VAL A 282 20.78 -20.08 24.13
N GLY A 283 21.58 -19.00 24.11
CA GLY A 283 21.96 -18.27 22.88
C GLY A 283 22.90 -19.02 21.92
N ARG A 284 23.11 -18.46 20.73
CA ARG A 284 24.16 -18.85 19.75
C ARG A 284 25.15 -17.69 19.62
N HIS A 285 26.36 -17.98 19.14
CA HIS A 285 27.51 -17.07 19.17
C HIS A 285 28.10 -16.79 17.79
N TYR A 286 27.29 -16.86 16.72
CA TYR A 286 27.74 -16.60 15.35
C TYR A 286 28.04 -15.12 15.09
N THR A 287 27.51 -14.21 15.90
CA THR A 287 27.81 -12.77 15.81
C THR A 287 29.01 -12.35 16.67
N ASP A 288 29.54 -13.25 17.50
CA ASP A 288 30.55 -12.89 18.49
C ASP A 288 31.88 -12.59 17.80
N GLY A 289 32.38 -11.36 17.99
CA GLY A 289 33.64 -10.91 17.41
C GLY A 289 33.54 -10.30 16.00
N MET A 290 32.35 -10.28 15.40
CA MET A 290 32.13 -9.61 14.11
C MET A 290 32.25 -8.07 14.23
N THR A 291 32.77 -7.42 13.19
CA THR A 291 32.78 -5.95 13.09
C THR A 291 31.39 -5.41 12.73
N SER A 292 31.22 -4.09 12.87
CA SER A 292 30.00 -3.40 12.45
C SER A 292 29.68 -3.64 10.97
N GLU A 293 30.70 -3.62 10.11
CA GLU A 293 30.57 -3.85 8.66
C GLU A 293 30.14 -5.29 8.35
N GLU A 294 30.69 -6.28 9.05
CA GLU A 294 30.34 -7.70 8.89
C GLU A 294 28.90 -7.99 9.34
N LEU A 295 28.42 -7.30 10.37
CA LEU A 295 27.03 -7.38 10.84
C LEU A 295 26.05 -6.71 9.84
N ILE A 296 26.42 -5.55 9.30
CA ILE A 296 25.63 -4.87 8.26
C ILE A 296 25.50 -5.78 7.03
N GLY A 297 26.61 -6.35 6.57
CA GLY A 297 26.71 -7.18 5.36
C GLY A 297 26.69 -6.34 4.07
N HIS A 298 26.94 -6.97 2.92
CA HIS A 298 26.92 -6.28 1.63
C HIS A 298 25.46 -6.02 1.19
N ILE A 299 24.97 -4.78 1.29
CA ILE A 299 23.58 -4.43 0.97
C ILE A 299 23.42 -4.21 -0.54
N GLY A 300 22.51 -4.94 -1.16
CA GLY A 300 22.21 -4.84 -2.60
C GLY A 300 23.30 -5.41 -3.52
N PHE A 301 23.10 -5.28 -4.83
CA PHE A 301 23.97 -5.86 -5.85
C PHE A 301 25.19 -4.98 -6.18
N GLY A 302 25.24 -3.73 -5.71
CA GLY A 302 26.30 -2.75 -5.98
C GLY A 302 26.29 -2.20 -7.41
N GLU A 303 26.00 -3.03 -8.40
CA GLU A 303 25.90 -2.68 -9.82
C GLU A 303 24.51 -3.03 -10.40
N PRO A 304 24.14 -2.47 -11.56
CA PRO A 304 22.91 -2.85 -12.27
C PRO A 304 22.92 -4.34 -12.64
N VAL A 305 21.79 -5.00 -12.42
CA VAL A 305 21.62 -6.43 -12.74
C VAL A 305 20.64 -6.64 -13.89
N GLU A 306 20.78 -7.76 -14.61
CA GLU A 306 19.84 -8.17 -15.65
C GLU A 306 19.06 -9.41 -15.20
N VAL A 307 17.73 -9.34 -15.32
CA VAL A 307 16.80 -10.44 -15.02
C VAL A 307 16.50 -11.23 -16.29
N ASP A 308 16.85 -12.51 -16.30
CA ASP A 308 16.54 -13.44 -17.39
C ASP A 308 15.27 -14.22 -17.06
N ILE A 309 14.18 -13.96 -17.78
CA ILE A 309 12.90 -14.62 -17.55
C ILE A 309 12.71 -15.91 -18.38
N GLU A 310 13.64 -16.23 -19.28
CA GLU A 310 13.52 -17.34 -20.22
C GLU A 310 14.24 -18.60 -19.73
N THR A 311 15.39 -18.45 -19.06
CA THR A 311 16.18 -19.60 -18.58
C THR A 311 15.46 -20.34 -17.45
N GLU A 312 15.21 -21.63 -17.67
CA GLU A 312 14.55 -22.48 -16.69
C GLU A 312 15.44 -22.73 -15.46
N LYS A 313 14.90 -22.49 -14.25
CA LYS A 313 15.58 -22.73 -12.96
C LYS A 313 14.68 -23.51 -12.01
N LYS A 314 15.24 -24.44 -11.24
CA LYS A 314 14.54 -25.23 -10.22
C LYS A 314 14.75 -24.66 -8.84
N VAL A 315 13.65 -24.37 -8.15
CA VAL A 315 13.62 -23.81 -6.79
C VAL A 315 13.01 -24.84 -5.84
N LEU A 316 13.68 -25.11 -4.72
CA LEU A 316 13.11 -25.89 -3.62
C LEU A 316 12.83 -24.98 -2.42
N ILE A 317 11.56 -24.89 -2.05
CA ILE A 317 11.11 -24.22 -0.83
C ILE A 317 11.25 -25.17 0.35
N THR A 318 12.04 -24.79 1.36
CA THR A 318 12.11 -25.55 2.62
C THR A 318 11.17 -24.91 3.63
N GLY A 319 10.04 -25.56 3.90
CA GLY A 319 8.93 -25.03 4.68
C GLY A 319 7.59 -25.10 3.94
N ALA A 320 7.22 -26.29 3.46
CA ALA A 320 5.91 -26.55 2.86
C ALA A 320 4.77 -26.10 3.80
N GLY A 321 3.70 -25.52 3.24
CA GLY A 321 2.59 -24.97 4.03
C GLY A 321 2.86 -23.60 4.66
N SER A 322 4.02 -22.97 4.40
CA SER A 322 4.31 -21.61 4.85
C SER A 322 3.58 -20.58 4.00
N TYR A 323 3.03 -19.53 4.63
CA TYR A 323 2.27 -18.48 3.93
C TYR A 323 3.08 -17.82 2.81
N ILE A 324 4.35 -17.49 3.08
CA ILE A 324 5.22 -16.84 2.10
C ILE A 324 5.62 -17.82 0.99
N GLY A 325 5.93 -19.07 1.35
CA GLY A 325 6.31 -20.10 0.37
C GLY A 325 5.16 -20.44 -0.59
N GLU A 326 3.94 -20.64 -0.07
CA GLU A 326 2.75 -20.90 -0.89
C GLU A 326 2.40 -19.72 -1.80
N ALA A 327 2.51 -18.50 -1.29
CA ALA A 327 2.28 -17.29 -2.09
C ALA A 327 3.31 -17.16 -3.21
N PHE A 328 4.60 -17.35 -2.91
CA PHE A 328 5.66 -17.34 -3.91
C PHE A 328 5.47 -18.43 -4.95
N GLN A 329 5.18 -19.67 -4.55
CA GLN A 329 4.94 -20.77 -5.48
C GLN A 329 3.79 -20.47 -6.44
N THR A 330 2.67 -19.95 -5.91
CA THR A 330 1.51 -19.58 -6.71
C THR A 330 1.86 -18.45 -7.69
N TYR A 331 2.52 -17.41 -7.20
CA TYR A 331 2.90 -16.24 -8.00
C TYR A 331 3.91 -16.59 -9.10
N ALA A 332 4.96 -17.34 -8.77
CA ALA A 332 5.98 -17.78 -9.72
C ALA A 332 5.37 -18.68 -10.81
N THR A 333 4.43 -19.56 -10.46
CA THR A 333 3.75 -20.41 -11.45
C THR A 333 2.93 -19.59 -12.45
N GLU A 334 2.31 -18.49 -12.00
CA GLU A 334 1.47 -17.63 -12.83
C GLU A 334 2.29 -16.65 -13.69
N HIS A 335 3.35 -16.07 -13.13
CA HIS A 335 4.08 -14.95 -13.74
C HIS A 335 5.47 -15.31 -14.28
N TYR A 336 6.11 -16.35 -13.74
CA TYR A 336 7.48 -16.77 -14.08
C TYR A 336 7.53 -18.29 -14.37
N PRO A 337 6.91 -18.77 -15.47
CA PRO A 337 6.78 -20.20 -15.75
C PRO A 337 8.11 -20.94 -15.91
N ALA A 338 9.22 -20.22 -16.11
CA ALA A 338 10.58 -20.73 -16.13
C ALA A 338 11.10 -21.14 -14.73
N LEU A 339 10.50 -20.64 -13.63
CA LEU A 339 10.79 -21.08 -12.28
C LEU A 339 9.97 -22.34 -11.94
N LYS A 340 10.64 -23.49 -11.86
CA LYS A 340 10.03 -24.75 -11.44
C LYS A 340 10.14 -24.90 -9.94
N VAL A 341 9.02 -24.79 -9.23
CA VAL A 341 8.99 -24.68 -7.77
C VAL A 341 8.47 -25.96 -7.13
N ASP A 342 9.33 -26.60 -6.33
CA ASP A 342 8.98 -27.68 -5.41
C ASP A 342 8.99 -27.20 -3.96
N ALA A 343 8.34 -27.94 -3.06
CA ALA A 343 8.39 -27.69 -1.63
C ALA A 343 8.68 -28.97 -0.84
N VAL A 344 9.25 -28.82 0.36
CA VAL A 344 9.47 -29.91 1.31
C VAL A 344 9.10 -29.49 2.74
N ASP A 345 8.49 -30.39 3.50
CA ASP A 345 8.20 -30.20 4.91
C ASP A 345 9.48 -30.39 5.74
N MET A 346 9.65 -29.56 6.77
CA MET A 346 10.81 -29.55 7.64
C MET A 346 10.52 -30.12 9.04
N ILE A 347 9.25 -30.47 9.32
CA ILE A 347 8.79 -30.87 10.66
C ILE A 347 9.27 -32.27 11.05
N ASP A 348 9.17 -33.25 10.15
CA ASP A 348 9.45 -34.67 10.45
C ASP A 348 10.90 -35.10 10.19
N GLY A 349 11.71 -34.22 9.60
CA GLY A 349 13.12 -34.46 9.30
C GLY A 349 13.38 -35.23 8.00
N SER A 350 12.36 -35.67 7.27
CA SER A 350 12.49 -36.41 6.00
C SER A 350 13.24 -35.64 4.91
N TRP A 351 13.22 -34.31 4.97
CA TRP A 351 13.96 -33.42 4.08
C TRP A 351 15.47 -33.69 4.04
N ARG A 352 16.06 -34.25 5.10
CA ARG A 352 17.48 -34.59 5.16
C ARG A 352 17.87 -35.65 4.13
N GLU A 353 16.94 -36.54 3.81
CA GLU A 353 17.10 -37.62 2.82
C GLU A 353 16.79 -37.14 1.39
N LYS A 354 16.17 -35.96 1.23
CA LYS A 354 15.89 -35.38 -0.08
C LYS A 354 17.19 -34.88 -0.72
N ASN A 355 17.37 -35.22 -1.99
CA ASN A 355 18.51 -34.77 -2.79
C ASN A 355 18.27 -33.31 -3.28
N PHE A 356 19.18 -32.40 -2.95
CA PHE A 356 19.16 -30.99 -3.32
C PHE A 356 19.93 -30.69 -4.62
N SER A 357 20.82 -31.59 -5.09
CA SER A 357 21.65 -31.37 -6.29
C SER A 357 20.87 -31.16 -7.58
N SER A 358 19.57 -31.49 -7.62
CA SER A 358 18.69 -31.24 -8.76
C SER A 358 18.10 -29.82 -8.79
N TYR A 359 18.36 -28.99 -7.79
CA TYR A 359 17.83 -27.64 -7.67
C TYR A 359 18.93 -26.60 -7.84
N ASP A 360 18.61 -25.53 -8.55
CA ASP A 360 19.50 -24.38 -8.73
C ASP A 360 19.47 -23.45 -7.51
N ILE A 361 18.32 -23.41 -6.83
CA ILE A 361 18.03 -22.47 -5.75
C ILE A 361 17.32 -23.17 -4.59
N ILE A 362 17.79 -22.92 -3.37
CA ILE A 362 17.08 -23.30 -2.14
C ILE A 362 16.50 -22.04 -1.52
N TYR A 363 15.16 -22.00 -1.39
CA TYR A 363 14.46 -20.90 -0.74
C TYR A 363 14.03 -21.30 0.67
N HIS A 364 14.75 -20.81 1.68
CA HIS A 364 14.54 -21.16 3.08
C HIS A 364 13.53 -20.24 3.77
N VAL A 365 12.31 -20.76 3.95
CA VAL A 365 11.17 -20.06 4.57
C VAL A 365 10.77 -20.66 5.92
N ALA A 366 11.25 -21.86 6.25
CA ALA A 366 11.02 -22.50 7.53
C ALA A 366 11.52 -21.60 8.68
N GLY A 367 10.64 -21.32 9.62
CA GLY A 367 10.94 -20.39 10.70
C GLY A 367 9.74 -20.12 11.59
N ILE A 368 10.00 -19.83 12.85
CA ILE A 368 8.99 -19.38 13.80
C ILE A 368 8.95 -17.85 13.76
N ALA A 369 7.78 -17.29 13.43
CA ALA A 369 7.51 -15.85 13.39
C ALA A 369 6.39 -15.45 14.37
N HIS A 370 6.23 -14.13 14.58
CA HIS A 370 5.15 -13.54 15.40
C HIS A 370 5.18 -13.90 16.91
N ALA A 371 6.37 -13.98 17.51
CA ALA A 371 6.55 -14.24 18.93
C ALA A 371 5.88 -13.19 19.84
N ASP A 372 5.27 -13.62 20.94
CA ASP A 372 5.01 -12.75 22.10
C ASP A 372 6.29 -12.68 22.93
N VAL A 373 7.08 -11.64 22.71
CA VAL A 373 8.43 -11.49 23.31
C VAL A 373 8.39 -11.01 24.77
N GLY A 374 7.20 -10.80 25.35
CA GLY A 374 7.04 -10.16 26.64
C GLY A 374 7.23 -11.03 27.89
N ASN A 375 7.24 -12.37 27.75
CA ASN A 375 7.64 -13.38 28.77
C ASN A 375 7.46 -14.80 28.20
N VAL A 376 8.55 -15.48 27.86
CA VAL A 376 8.54 -16.85 27.32
C VAL A 376 9.59 -17.67 28.06
N ASP A 377 9.30 -18.94 28.32
CA ASP A 377 10.20 -19.85 29.01
C ASP A 377 11.47 -20.14 28.17
N GLU A 378 12.54 -20.59 28.84
CA GLU A 378 13.81 -20.91 28.18
C GLU A 378 13.68 -22.03 27.15
N ALA A 379 12.74 -22.97 27.33
CA ALA A 379 12.46 -24.04 26.37
C ALA A 379 11.90 -23.48 25.06
N THR A 380 10.99 -22.50 25.13
CA THR A 380 10.45 -21.82 23.95
C THR A 380 11.55 -21.00 23.28
N LYS A 381 12.37 -20.26 24.04
CA LYS A 381 13.53 -19.55 23.48
C LYS A 381 14.48 -20.51 22.76
N ALA A 382 14.79 -21.67 23.34
CA ALA A 382 15.61 -22.71 22.71
C ALA A 382 15.05 -23.15 21.35
N LYS A 383 13.73 -23.32 21.28
CA LYS A 383 13.05 -23.70 20.04
C LYS A 383 13.18 -22.65 18.94
N TYR A 384 13.22 -21.36 19.30
CA TYR A 384 13.46 -20.29 18.33
C TYR A 384 14.86 -20.39 17.73
N TYR A 385 15.92 -20.57 18.54
CA TYR A 385 17.27 -20.76 18.01
C TYR A 385 17.39 -22.05 17.19
N ALA A 386 16.84 -23.16 17.68
CA ALA A 386 16.85 -24.44 16.96
C ALA A 386 16.21 -24.35 15.56
N VAL A 387 15.11 -23.61 15.42
CA VAL A 387 14.37 -23.52 14.15
C VAL A 387 14.83 -22.35 13.27
N ASN A 388 15.06 -21.17 13.84
CA ASN A 388 15.43 -19.99 13.05
C ASN A 388 16.92 -19.90 12.76
N THR A 389 17.76 -20.49 13.61
CA THR A 389 19.23 -20.47 13.50
C THR A 389 19.75 -21.84 13.05
N ASP A 390 19.67 -22.85 13.91
CA ASP A 390 20.39 -24.11 13.69
C ASP A 390 19.87 -24.83 12.42
N LEU A 391 18.55 -24.92 12.25
CA LEU A 391 17.95 -25.50 11.05
C LEU A 391 18.29 -24.73 9.78
N ALA A 392 18.36 -23.39 9.83
CA ALA A 392 18.70 -22.58 8.66
C ALA A 392 20.15 -22.81 8.23
N VAL A 393 21.07 -22.88 9.21
CA VAL A 393 22.49 -23.21 8.98
C VAL A 393 22.62 -24.62 8.42
N GLU A 394 21.97 -25.61 9.02
CA GLU A 394 22.02 -27.02 8.57
C GLU A 394 21.54 -27.18 7.12
N VAL A 395 20.45 -26.50 6.73
CA VAL A 395 19.93 -26.54 5.36
C VAL A 395 20.89 -25.84 4.40
N CYS A 396 21.49 -24.72 4.80
CA CYS A 396 22.46 -23.99 3.99
C CYS A 396 23.73 -24.83 3.75
N GLU A 397 24.27 -25.46 4.79
CA GLU A 397 25.41 -26.37 4.71
C GLU A 397 25.13 -27.56 3.77
N LYS A 398 23.94 -28.18 3.89
CA LYS A 398 23.53 -29.26 2.98
C LYS A 398 23.40 -28.77 1.53
N ALA A 399 22.78 -27.61 1.30
CA ALA A 399 22.63 -27.03 -0.04
C ALA A 399 23.98 -26.82 -0.70
N LYS A 400 24.94 -26.24 0.05
CA LYS A 400 26.32 -26.07 -0.40
C LYS A 400 27.01 -27.40 -0.69
N ALA A 401 26.91 -28.37 0.24
CA ALA A 401 27.54 -29.68 0.10
C ALA A 401 27.01 -30.48 -1.11
N GLU A 402 25.77 -30.26 -1.51
CA GLU A 402 25.13 -30.93 -2.65
C GLU A 402 25.18 -30.13 -3.95
N GLY A 403 25.94 -29.02 -3.98
CA GLY A 403 26.25 -28.28 -5.21
C GLY A 403 25.12 -27.39 -5.73
N VAL A 404 24.16 -27.01 -4.88
CA VAL A 404 23.20 -25.93 -5.19
C VAL A 404 23.99 -24.64 -5.40
N LYS A 405 23.55 -23.75 -6.29
CA LYS A 405 24.27 -22.49 -6.57
C LYS A 405 23.84 -21.32 -5.70
N ASN A 406 22.54 -21.24 -5.38
CA ASN A 406 21.97 -20.10 -4.68
C ASN A 406 21.15 -20.52 -3.45
N PHE A 407 21.34 -19.83 -2.34
CA PHE A 407 20.55 -20.00 -1.13
C PHE A 407 19.89 -18.69 -0.74
N VAL A 408 18.55 -18.68 -0.61
CA VAL A 408 17.76 -17.51 -0.28
C VAL A 408 17.19 -17.68 1.13
N PHE A 409 17.62 -16.86 2.08
CA PHE A 409 17.23 -16.91 3.49
C PHE A 409 16.28 -15.77 3.89
N MET A 410 15.20 -16.11 4.59
CA MET A 410 14.26 -15.14 5.16
C MET A 410 14.64 -14.72 6.60
N SER A 411 15.37 -13.61 6.70
CA SER A 411 15.59 -12.82 7.93
C SER A 411 14.41 -11.84 8.15
N SER A 412 14.60 -10.74 8.88
CA SER A 412 13.56 -9.73 9.11
C SER A 412 14.11 -8.40 9.66
N MET A 413 13.40 -7.30 9.43
CA MET A 413 13.70 -5.98 10.02
C MET A 413 13.89 -5.97 11.54
N ILE A 414 13.36 -6.96 12.26
CA ILE A 414 13.53 -7.05 13.72
C ILE A 414 14.99 -7.19 14.16
N VAL A 415 15.91 -7.59 13.26
CA VAL A 415 17.36 -7.62 13.55
C VAL A 415 17.93 -6.23 13.85
N TYR A 416 17.25 -5.16 13.44
CA TYR A 416 17.58 -3.78 13.78
C TYR A 416 16.91 -3.30 15.09
N GLY A 417 16.26 -4.20 15.83
CA GLY A 417 15.59 -3.93 17.10
C GLY A 417 14.16 -3.39 16.94
N ASP A 418 13.50 -3.13 18.08
CA ASP A 418 12.09 -2.73 18.11
C ASP A 418 11.80 -1.37 17.44
N SER A 419 10.54 -1.16 17.05
CA SER A 419 10.07 0.11 16.48
C SER A 419 10.23 1.26 17.48
N ALA A 420 10.54 2.46 16.98
CA ALA A 420 10.56 3.64 17.82
C ALA A 420 9.14 3.95 18.35
N PRO A 421 9.02 4.35 19.62
CA PRO A 421 7.72 4.73 20.19
C PRO A 421 7.13 5.92 19.45
N TYR A 422 5.80 6.06 19.53
CA TYR A 422 5.08 7.12 18.86
C TYR A 422 5.66 8.52 19.18
N GLY A 423 5.90 9.31 18.13
CA GLY A 423 6.51 10.64 18.22
C GLY A 423 8.05 10.68 18.15
N LYS A 424 8.72 9.53 18.03
CA LYS A 424 10.15 9.43 17.68
C LYS A 424 10.31 8.77 16.32
N SER A 425 11.26 9.23 15.50
CA SER A 425 11.60 8.59 14.23
C SER A 425 12.69 7.53 14.41
N LYS A 426 12.63 6.47 13.61
CA LYS A 426 13.69 5.47 13.43
C LYS A 426 13.72 5.11 11.95
N VAL A 427 14.78 5.56 11.28
CA VAL A 427 15.10 5.22 9.90
C VAL A 427 16.32 4.31 9.95
N VAL A 428 16.21 3.13 9.37
CA VAL A 428 17.32 2.21 9.15
C VAL A 428 17.88 2.53 7.77
N ASP A 429 19.16 2.85 7.72
CA ASP A 429 19.93 3.16 6.50
C ASP A 429 21.10 2.16 6.31
N GLU A 430 21.90 2.36 5.26
CA GLU A 430 23.03 1.51 4.90
C GLU A 430 24.15 1.46 5.96
N HIS A 431 24.17 2.41 6.90
CA HIS A 431 25.16 2.48 7.99
C HIS A 431 24.62 1.96 9.32
N THR A 432 23.34 1.60 9.37
CA THR A 432 22.71 1.15 10.61
C THR A 432 23.13 -0.28 10.94
N VAL A 433 23.87 -0.45 12.04
CA VAL A 433 24.31 -1.77 12.51
C VAL A 433 23.13 -2.56 13.11
N PRO A 434 22.89 -3.82 12.69
CA PRO A 434 21.90 -4.68 13.33
C PRO A 434 22.16 -4.84 14.84
N PHE A 435 21.09 -4.68 15.62
CA PHE A 435 21.09 -4.88 17.07
C PHE A 435 19.73 -5.46 17.50
N ALA A 436 19.72 -6.75 17.80
CA ALA A 436 18.48 -7.43 18.19
C ALA A 436 18.04 -7.02 19.60
N ALA A 437 16.81 -6.50 19.72
CA ALA A 437 16.24 -6.08 21.01
C ALA A 437 15.67 -7.24 21.84
N ASN A 438 15.48 -8.42 21.24
CA ASN A 438 14.88 -9.60 21.88
C ASN A 438 15.37 -10.91 21.24
N PHE A 439 15.10 -12.05 21.90
CA PHE A 439 15.57 -13.38 21.47
C PHE A 439 15.07 -13.80 20.08
N TYR A 440 13.91 -13.32 19.63
CA TYR A 440 13.40 -13.63 18.28
C TYR A 440 14.25 -12.91 17.23
N GLY A 441 14.49 -11.61 17.43
CA GLY A 441 15.40 -10.85 16.58
C GLY A 441 16.82 -11.40 16.61
N ASP A 442 17.30 -11.83 17.77
CA ASP A 442 18.63 -12.41 17.92
C ASP A 442 18.74 -13.73 17.15
N SER A 443 17.79 -14.66 17.31
CA SER A 443 17.78 -15.92 16.55
C SER A 443 17.86 -15.71 15.03
N LYS A 444 17.26 -14.63 14.50
CA LYS A 444 17.32 -14.27 13.09
C LYS A 444 18.66 -13.64 12.70
N LEU A 445 19.24 -12.80 13.56
CA LEU A 445 20.54 -12.19 13.33
C LEU A 445 21.68 -13.23 13.39
N GLN A 446 21.63 -14.17 14.34
CA GLN A 446 22.58 -15.28 14.41
C GLN A 446 22.55 -16.13 13.14
N ALA A 447 21.36 -16.42 12.61
CA ALA A 447 21.19 -17.18 11.37
C ALA A 447 21.69 -16.42 10.14
N ASP A 448 21.32 -15.14 10.04
CA ASP A 448 21.74 -14.20 9.00
C ASP A 448 23.26 -14.13 8.88
N ALA A 449 23.96 -13.96 10.00
CA ALA A 449 25.41 -13.98 10.07
C ALA A 449 25.99 -15.33 9.62
N ALA A 450 25.50 -16.42 10.22
CA ALA A 450 26.01 -17.77 9.96
C ALA A 450 25.86 -18.22 8.51
N VAL A 451 24.71 -17.98 7.87
CA VAL A 451 24.50 -18.41 6.47
C VAL A 451 25.35 -17.59 5.49
N ARG A 452 25.63 -16.31 5.78
CA ARG A 452 26.48 -15.48 4.91
C ARG A 452 27.93 -15.93 4.93
N GLU A 453 28.45 -16.38 6.06
CA GLU A 453 29.81 -16.92 6.16
C GLU A 453 30.01 -18.21 5.34
N LEU A 454 28.92 -18.91 5.01
CA LEU A 454 28.97 -20.10 4.16
C LEU A 454 29.07 -19.78 2.67
N ALA A 455 28.92 -18.52 2.25
CA ALA A 455 28.99 -18.15 0.84
C ALA A 455 30.43 -18.21 0.29
N ASP A 456 30.56 -18.56 -0.99
CA ASP A 456 31.81 -18.48 -1.74
C ASP A 456 31.53 -18.30 -3.24
N ASP A 457 32.59 -18.29 -4.06
CA ASP A 457 32.51 -18.03 -5.51
C ASP A 457 31.64 -19.04 -6.27
N SER A 458 31.36 -20.21 -5.67
CA SER A 458 30.52 -21.27 -6.24
C SER A 458 29.13 -21.37 -5.61
N PHE A 459 28.91 -20.69 -4.48
CA PHE A 459 27.69 -20.77 -3.69
C PHE A 459 27.30 -19.39 -3.14
N HIS A 460 26.27 -18.79 -3.72
CA HIS A 460 25.82 -17.45 -3.36
C HIS A 460 24.68 -17.48 -2.34
N VAL A 461 24.71 -16.57 -1.38
CA VAL A 461 23.73 -16.47 -0.30
C VAL A 461 23.03 -15.11 -0.34
N PHE A 462 21.71 -15.14 -0.48
CA PHE A 462 20.86 -13.96 -0.40
C PHE A 462 20.13 -13.94 0.94
N VAL A 463 20.34 -12.92 1.75
CA VAL A 463 19.61 -12.71 3.00
C VAL A 463 18.61 -11.60 2.86
N LEU A 464 17.31 -11.92 2.95
CA LEU A 464 16.25 -10.93 2.88
C LEU A 464 15.90 -10.45 4.29
N ARG A 465 15.94 -9.13 4.53
CA ARG A 465 15.50 -8.47 5.78
C ARG A 465 14.21 -7.67 5.53
N PRO A 466 13.07 -8.31 5.21
CA PRO A 466 11.84 -7.57 4.92
C PRO A 466 11.25 -6.91 6.19
N PRO A 467 10.51 -5.80 6.03
CA PRO A 467 9.66 -5.25 7.07
C PRO A 467 8.42 -6.15 7.29
N MET A 468 7.38 -5.63 7.92
CA MET A 468 6.14 -6.40 8.11
C MET A 468 5.50 -6.76 6.77
N ILE A 469 5.41 -8.06 6.48
CA ILE A 469 4.74 -8.59 5.30
C ILE A 469 3.23 -8.69 5.56
N TYR A 470 2.42 -8.24 4.60
CA TYR A 470 0.97 -8.36 4.65
C TYR A 470 0.36 -8.76 3.30
N GLY A 471 -0.85 -9.29 3.36
CA GLY A 471 -1.58 -9.80 2.22
C GLY A 471 -2.76 -10.65 2.65
N LYS A 472 -3.54 -11.15 1.69
CA LYS A 472 -4.69 -12.01 1.99
C LYS A 472 -4.20 -13.29 2.66
N GLY A 473 -4.76 -13.63 3.82
CA GLY A 473 -4.33 -14.80 4.59
C GLY A 473 -3.03 -14.61 5.38
N SER A 474 -2.42 -13.41 5.35
CA SER A 474 -1.22 -13.11 6.13
C SER A 474 -1.43 -13.33 7.64
N LYS A 475 -0.36 -13.67 8.34
CA LYS A 475 -0.34 -13.88 9.80
C LYS A 475 0.26 -12.65 10.50
N GLY A 476 0.10 -12.54 11.81
CA GLY A 476 0.70 -11.47 12.61
C GLY A 476 -0.19 -10.25 12.88
N ASN A 477 0.39 -9.04 12.85
CA ASN A 477 -0.29 -7.82 13.32
C ASN A 477 -1.31 -7.26 12.34
N TYR A 478 -1.10 -7.47 11.04
CA TYR A 478 -1.99 -6.94 9.99
C TYR A 478 -3.45 -7.42 10.15
N PRO A 479 -3.76 -8.73 10.30
CA PRO A 479 -5.13 -9.18 10.52
C PRO A 479 -5.80 -8.56 11.74
N THR A 480 -5.02 -8.29 12.80
CA THR A 480 -5.52 -7.62 14.00
C THR A 480 -5.91 -6.18 13.68
N LEU A 481 -5.07 -5.44 12.95
CA LEU A 481 -5.34 -4.09 12.48
C LEU A 481 -6.57 -4.05 11.56
N ALA A 482 -6.67 -4.97 10.60
CA ALA A 482 -7.80 -5.08 9.68
C ALA A 482 -9.12 -5.40 10.42
N LYS A 483 -9.07 -6.26 11.44
CA LYS A 483 -10.22 -6.54 12.30
C LYS A 483 -10.70 -5.30 13.06
N PHE A 484 -9.80 -4.43 13.50
CA PHE A 484 -10.17 -3.15 14.11
C PHE A 484 -10.76 -2.18 13.10
N ALA A 485 -10.14 -2.05 11.92
CA ALA A 485 -10.64 -1.22 10.83
C ALA A 485 -12.08 -1.58 10.42
N LYS A 486 -12.40 -2.88 10.36
CA LYS A 486 -13.74 -3.40 10.04
C LYS A 486 -14.80 -3.16 11.12
N LYS A 487 -14.39 -2.88 12.37
CA LYS A 487 -15.29 -2.76 13.53
C LYS A 487 -15.47 -1.34 14.04
N LEU A 488 -14.41 -0.52 14.02
CA LEU A 488 -14.40 0.79 14.66
C LEU A 488 -14.96 1.87 13.71
N PRO A 489 -15.98 2.65 14.12
CA PRO A 489 -16.53 3.73 13.28
C PRO A 489 -15.61 4.97 13.23
N VAL A 490 -14.68 5.08 14.18
CA VAL A 490 -13.74 6.19 14.33
C VAL A 490 -12.36 5.64 14.62
N PHE A 491 -11.32 6.29 14.08
CA PHE A 491 -9.93 5.92 14.33
C PHE A 491 -9.07 7.17 14.54
N PRO A 492 -8.03 7.13 15.40
CA PRO A 492 -7.14 8.27 15.60
C PRO A 492 -6.45 8.67 14.29
N ASN A 493 -6.43 9.96 13.96
CA ASN A 493 -5.58 10.54 12.92
C ASN A 493 -4.27 11.01 13.55
N VAL A 494 -3.25 10.15 13.53
CA VAL A 494 -1.93 10.41 14.10
C VAL A 494 -0.86 10.15 13.07
N ASP A 495 0.20 10.94 13.10
CA ASP A 495 1.26 10.90 12.11
C ASP A 495 2.30 9.85 12.53
N ASN A 496 2.52 8.85 11.67
CA ASN A 496 3.53 7.82 11.82
C ASN A 496 3.88 7.25 10.45
N GLU A 497 5.08 6.69 10.32
CA GLU A 497 5.64 6.13 9.10
C GLU A 497 6.19 4.73 9.36
N ARG A 498 5.84 3.80 8.48
CA ARG A 498 6.29 2.42 8.58
C ARG A 498 6.62 1.87 7.20
N SER A 499 7.75 1.18 7.11
CA SER A 499 8.01 0.30 5.98
C SER A 499 7.12 -0.94 6.09
N MET A 500 6.52 -1.30 4.97
CA MET A 500 5.58 -2.40 4.83
C MET A 500 5.92 -3.11 3.53
N LEU A 501 5.61 -4.39 3.43
CA LEU A 501 5.80 -5.13 2.19
C LEU A 501 4.55 -5.96 1.87
N HIS A 502 3.89 -5.64 0.76
CA HIS A 502 2.77 -6.47 0.29
C HIS A 502 3.31 -7.78 -0.29
N ILE A 503 2.55 -8.87 -0.11
CA ILE A 503 2.97 -10.21 -0.52
C ILE A 503 3.26 -10.31 -2.03
N ASP A 504 2.52 -9.60 -2.89
CA ASP A 504 2.76 -9.62 -4.34
C ASP A 504 4.09 -8.95 -4.68
N ASN A 505 4.38 -7.78 -4.09
CA ASN A 505 5.66 -7.09 -4.28
C ASN A 505 6.83 -7.97 -3.79
N LEU A 506 6.66 -8.70 -2.68
CA LEU A 506 7.67 -9.67 -2.22
C LEU A 506 7.86 -10.81 -3.23
N CYS A 507 6.78 -11.37 -3.77
CA CYS A 507 6.88 -12.48 -4.72
C CYS A 507 7.52 -12.03 -6.04
N GLU A 508 7.16 -10.85 -6.54
CA GLU A 508 7.81 -10.24 -7.72
C GLU A 508 9.31 -10.05 -7.48
N PHE A 509 9.68 -9.51 -6.31
CA PHE A 509 11.08 -9.34 -5.93
C PHE A 509 11.82 -10.67 -5.89
N LEU A 510 11.25 -11.69 -5.24
CA LEU A 510 11.82 -13.04 -5.14
C LEU A 510 12.03 -13.66 -6.52
N CYS A 511 11.06 -13.56 -7.42
CA CYS A 511 11.19 -14.09 -8.78
C CYS A 511 12.34 -13.41 -9.52
N GLN A 512 12.43 -12.08 -9.48
CA GLN A 512 13.48 -11.34 -10.17
C GLN A 512 14.88 -11.63 -9.61
N ILE A 513 15.07 -11.67 -8.28
CA ILE A 513 16.39 -11.98 -7.69
C ILE A 513 16.85 -13.40 -8.01
N MET A 514 15.91 -14.35 -8.08
CA MET A 514 16.21 -15.74 -8.46
C MET A 514 16.58 -15.88 -9.94
N MET A 515 16.17 -14.90 -10.75
CA MET A 515 16.37 -14.85 -12.20
C MET A 515 17.48 -13.89 -12.64
N VAL A 516 18.23 -13.30 -11.71
CA VAL A 516 19.45 -12.54 -12.04
C VAL A 516 20.45 -13.44 -12.79
N LYS A 517 21.02 -12.93 -13.88
CA LYS A 517 21.97 -13.66 -14.73
C LYS A 517 23.32 -13.89 -14.06
N GLU A 518 23.88 -12.82 -13.48
CA GLU A 518 25.22 -12.81 -12.91
C GLU A 518 25.20 -12.14 -11.54
N VAL A 519 25.82 -12.79 -10.55
CA VAL A 519 25.89 -12.35 -9.16
C VAL A 519 27.37 -12.22 -8.84
N LYS A 520 27.82 -11.00 -8.54
CA LYS A 520 29.25 -10.72 -8.31
C LYS A 520 29.68 -10.94 -6.87
N GLU A 521 28.77 -10.74 -5.93
CA GLU A 521 29.04 -10.81 -4.50
C GLU A 521 28.56 -12.14 -3.94
N ASN A 522 29.42 -12.79 -3.15
CA ASN A 522 29.13 -14.11 -2.61
C ASN A 522 27.95 -14.09 -1.64
N ALA A 523 27.86 -13.08 -0.77
CA ALA A 523 26.78 -12.92 0.20
C ALA A 523 26.14 -11.53 0.08
N ILE A 524 24.85 -11.47 -0.20
CA ILE A 524 24.11 -10.23 -0.43
C ILE A 524 22.96 -10.09 0.57
N VAL A 525 22.86 -8.93 1.21
CA VAL A 525 21.73 -8.53 2.05
C VAL A 525 20.75 -7.70 1.22
N LEU A 526 19.50 -8.15 1.16
CA LEU A 526 18.43 -7.52 0.40
C LEU A 526 17.32 -7.03 1.35
N ILE A 527 16.89 -5.80 1.16
CA ILE A 527 15.92 -5.10 2.00
C ILE A 527 14.75 -4.66 1.12
N PRO A 528 13.79 -5.55 0.83
CA PRO A 528 12.61 -5.20 0.04
C PRO A 528 11.59 -4.44 0.90
N GLN A 529 10.95 -3.41 0.33
CA GLN A 529 9.79 -2.72 0.91
C GLN A 529 8.86 -2.20 -0.20
N ASN A 530 7.63 -1.82 0.15
CA ASN A 530 6.75 -1.10 -0.78
C ASN A 530 7.33 0.28 -1.15
N GLY A 531 6.98 0.81 -2.32
CA GLY A 531 7.51 2.10 -2.80
C GLY A 531 7.13 3.31 -1.94
N GLU A 532 6.14 3.19 -1.06
CA GLU A 532 5.72 4.26 -0.14
C GLU A 532 5.75 3.81 1.32
N TRP A 533 6.15 4.70 2.21
CA TRP A 533 5.93 4.51 3.65
C TRP A 533 4.45 4.61 3.98
N THR A 534 3.99 3.77 4.90
CA THR A 534 2.57 3.68 5.24
C THR A 534 2.26 4.36 6.57
N LYS A 535 1.29 5.26 6.56
CA LYS A 535 0.66 5.80 7.76
C LYS A 535 -0.43 4.85 8.27
N THR A 536 -0.36 4.44 9.54
CA THR A 536 -1.30 3.46 10.11
C THR A 536 -2.75 3.92 10.04
N SER A 537 -3.00 5.22 10.28
CA SER A 537 -4.35 5.79 10.19
C SER A 537 -4.93 5.73 8.77
N GLU A 538 -4.12 5.95 7.75
CA GLU A 538 -4.55 5.88 6.35
C GLU A 538 -4.81 4.44 5.94
N MET A 539 -3.92 3.52 6.30
CA MET A 539 -4.12 2.10 6.09
C MET A 539 -5.44 1.58 6.68
N VAL A 540 -5.77 1.99 7.92
CA VAL A 540 -7.05 1.63 8.56
C VAL A 540 -8.25 2.22 7.83
N LYS A 541 -8.13 3.45 7.33
CA LYS A 541 -9.18 4.10 6.53
C LYS A 541 -9.40 3.35 5.22
N GLU A 542 -8.35 3.03 4.48
CA GLU A 542 -8.43 2.26 3.22
C GLU A 542 -9.06 0.88 3.44
N ILE A 543 -8.66 0.15 4.49
CA ILE A 543 -9.28 -1.14 4.84
C ILE A 543 -10.79 -0.95 5.11
N GLY A 544 -11.16 0.10 5.83
CA GLY A 544 -12.56 0.46 6.07
C GLY A 544 -13.31 0.68 4.76
N GLU A 545 -12.79 1.52 3.87
CA GLU A 545 -13.41 1.85 2.60
C GLU A 545 -13.61 0.61 1.70
N VAL A 546 -12.58 -0.22 1.55
CA VAL A 546 -12.62 -1.46 0.76
C VAL A 546 -13.65 -2.46 1.31
N THR A 547 -13.84 -2.48 2.63
CA THR A 547 -14.77 -3.41 3.31
C THR A 547 -16.17 -2.83 3.49
N GLY A 548 -16.46 -1.65 2.91
CA GLY A 548 -17.76 -0.99 2.97
C GLY A 548 -18.07 -0.30 4.30
N LYS A 549 -17.07 -0.02 5.13
CA LYS A 549 -17.18 0.67 6.42
C LYS A 549 -16.56 2.07 6.33
N LYS A 550 -17.39 3.11 6.53
CA LYS A 550 -16.88 4.49 6.63
C LYS A 550 -16.18 4.69 7.98
N VAL A 551 -14.85 4.60 8.00
CA VAL A 551 -14.04 4.93 9.17
C VAL A 551 -13.72 6.43 9.15
N ARG A 552 -14.14 7.17 10.18
CA ARG A 552 -13.80 8.60 10.31
C ARG A 552 -12.49 8.76 11.07
N LEU A 553 -11.51 9.41 10.45
CA LEU A 553 -10.25 9.77 11.09
C LEU A 553 -10.45 11.02 11.97
N ILE A 554 -10.21 10.90 13.27
CA ILE A 554 -10.36 11.99 14.25
C ILE A 554 -8.98 12.36 14.78
N GLY A 555 -8.55 13.60 14.52
CA GLY A 555 -7.33 14.18 15.09
C GLY A 555 -7.63 14.87 16.43
N GLY A 556 -7.26 16.14 16.54
CA GLY A 556 -7.64 17.03 17.65
C GLY A 556 -7.47 16.41 19.04
N ILE A 557 -8.58 15.97 19.64
CA ILE A 557 -8.66 15.34 20.97
C ILE A 557 -7.93 13.98 21.03
N MET A 558 -7.88 13.23 19.92
CA MET A 558 -7.31 11.88 19.88
C MET A 558 -5.77 11.88 19.79
N LYS A 559 -5.14 12.94 19.26
CA LYS A 559 -3.67 13.02 19.16
C LYS A 559 -3.01 12.98 20.55
N PRO A 560 -3.43 13.79 21.55
CA PRO A 560 -2.95 13.66 22.93
C PRO A 560 -3.29 12.31 23.57
N ALA A 561 -4.44 11.71 23.26
CA ALA A 561 -4.83 10.40 23.79
C ALA A 561 -3.92 9.27 23.27
N VAL A 562 -3.52 9.28 21.99
CA VAL A 562 -2.54 8.33 21.46
C VAL A 562 -1.14 8.59 22.04
N LEU A 563 -0.75 9.87 22.19
CA LEU A 563 0.53 10.22 22.82
C LEU A 563 0.61 9.73 24.28
N LEU A 564 -0.45 9.95 25.06
CA LEU A 564 -0.56 9.46 26.43
C LEU A 564 -0.64 7.94 26.44
N GLY A 565 -1.44 7.35 25.55
CA GLY A 565 -1.58 5.90 25.36
C GLY A 565 -0.26 5.20 25.09
N GLY A 566 0.60 5.76 24.25
CA GLY A 566 1.95 5.23 23.96
C GLY A 566 2.93 5.36 25.12
N LYS A 567 2.61 6.21 26.10
CA LYS A 567 3.33 6.36 27.36
C LYS A 567 2.67 5.61 28.53
N VAL A 568 1.57 4.88 28.29
CA VAL A 568 0.97 4.01 29.33
C VAL A 568 1.86 2.78 29.44
N PRO A 569 2.34 2.42 30.64
CA PRO A 569 3.14 1.23 30.80
C PRO A 569 2.37 0.01 30.32
N GLY A 570 3.11 -0.90 29.70
CA GLY A 570 2.61 -2.23 29.46
C GLY A 570 1.80 -2.50 28.22
N LYS A 571 0.85 -3.46 28.25
CA LYS A 571 0.20 -3.97 27.01
C LYS A 571 -0.52 -2.89 26.21
N ILE A 572 -1.04 -1.84 26.88
CA ILE A 572 -1.67 -0.70 26.22
C ILE A 572 -0.62 0.14 25.48
N GLY A 573 0.45 0.60 26.14
CA GLY A 573 1.52 1.35 25.47
C GLY A 573 2.25 0.52 24.43
N GLY A 574 2.46 -0.77 24.70
CA GLY A 574 3.01 -1.73 23.74
C GLY A 574 2.14 -1.83 22.47
N LEU A 575 0.82 -1.96 22.60
CA LEU A 575 -0.09 -1.96 21.45
C LEU A 575 -0.11 -0.62 20.72
N VAL A 576 -0.12 0.50 21.45
CA VAL A 576 -0.12 1.84 20.86
C VAL A 576 1.19 2.09 20.10
N ASN A 577 2.35 1.80 20.68
CA ASN A 577 3.64 1.95 20.01
C ASN A 577 3.84 0.91 18.89
N LYS A 578 3.25 -0.28 18.99
CA LYS A 578 3.27 -1.27 17.91
C LYS A 578 2.36 -0.88 16.74
N ALA A 579 1.27 -0.16 17.00
CA ALA A 579 0.35 0.33 15.97
C ALA A 579 0.83 1.66 15.36
N PHE A 580 1.29 2.60 16.17
CA PHE A 580 1.58 3.98 15.80
C PHE A 580 3.04 4.39 15.97
N GLY A 581 3.93 3.46 16.32
CA GLY A 581 5.37 3.70 16.30
C GLY A 581 5.93 3.85 14.89
N ASN A 582 7.16 4.36 14.81
CA ASN A 582 7.87 4.56 13.56
C ASN A 582 8.95 3.49 13.39
N SER A 583 9.03 2.92 12.19
CA SER A 583 10.07 1.95 11.82
C SER A 583 10.14 1.88 10.31
N THR A 584 11.09 2.60 9.73
CA THR A 584 11.26 2.69 8.28
C THR A 584 12.65 2.26 7.85
N TYR A 585 12.75 1.73 6.64
CA TYR A 585 13.97 1.68 5.85
C TYR A 585 14.06 2.93 4.99
N ALA A 586 15.25 3.49 4.85
CA ALA A 586 15.53 4.49 3.82
C ALA A 586 15.13 3.92 2.43
N HIS A 587 14.51 4.73 1.58
CA HIS A 587 13.93 4.24 0.32
C HIS A 587 15.00 3.70 -0.63
N GLU A 588 16.18 4.30 -0.60
CA GLU A 588 17.34 4.00 -1.43
C GLU A 588 17.84 2.56 -1.20
N MET A 589 17.72 2.03 0.02
CA MET A 589 18.10 0.64 0.36
C MET A 589 17.24 -0.43 -0.31
N SER A 590 16.14 -0.02 -0.93
CA SER A 590 15.14 -0.90 -1.51
C SER A 590 14.95 -0.70 -3.00
N ILE A 591 15.81 0.10 -3.62
CA ILE A 591 15.89 0.32 -5.07
C ILE A 591 17.11 -0.47 -5.56
N TYR A 592 16.88 -1.35 -6.53
CA TYR A 592 17.93 -2.17 -7.13
C TYR A 592 17.86 -1.95 -8.64
N GLU A 593 18.92 -1.39 -9.22
CA GLU A 593 18.92 -1.08 -10.65
C GLU A 593 18.82 -2.38 -11.47
N GLY A 594 17.80 -2.44 -12.34
CA GLY A 594 17.46 -3.64 -13.10
C GLY A 594 16.40 -4.56 -12.47
N ILE A 595 15.94 -4.28 -11.24
CA ILE A 595 14.85 -5.03 -10.59
C ILE A 595 13.67 -4.09 -10.30
N VAL A 596 12.49 -4.41 -10.83
CA VAL A 596 11.26 -3.60 -10.70
C VAL A 596 10.17 -4.41 -10.03
N TYR A 597 10.10 -4.35 -8.69
CA TYR A 597 9.18 -5.17 -7.89
C TYR A 597 8.11 -4.39 -7.12
N GLN A 598 8.27 -3.08 -6.95
CA GLN A 598 7.33 -2.22 -6.21
C GLN A 598 6.11 -1.86 -7.09
N THR A 599 5.42 -2.87 -7.60
CA THR A 599 4.39 -2.73 -8.64
C THR A 599 3.02 -2.34 -8.09
N THR A 600 2.76 -2.60 -6.80
CA THR A 600 1.46 -2.40 -6.16
C THR A 600 1.48 -1.28 -5.12
N SER A 601 0.57 -0.31 -5.23
CA SER A 601 0.36 0.77 -4.23
C SER A 601 -0.32 0.28 -2.93
N LEU A 602 -0.31 1.07 -1.86
CA LEU A 602 -1.01 0.79 -0.60
C LEU A 602 -2.50 0.58 -0.85
N LYS A 603 -3.14 1.45 -1.62
CA LYS A 603 -4.57 1.33 -1.92
C LYS A 603 -4.88 0.03 -2.67
N GLU A 604 -4.11 -0.26 -3.71
CA GLU A 604 -4.29 -1.48 -4.51
C GLU A 604 -4.00 -2.75 -3.70
N SER A 605 -2.93 -2.75 -2.91
CA SER A 605 -2.57 -3.89 -2.06
C SER A 605 -3.61 -4.15 -0.98
N ILE A 606 -4.22 -3.11 -0.40
CA ILE A 606 -5.36 -3.26 0.52
C ILE A 606 -6.60 -3.78 -0.21
N GLN A 607 -6.89 -3.31 -1.43
CA GLN A 607 -7.98 -3.83 -2.25
C GLN A 607 -7.80 -5.32 -2.57
N LYS A 608 -6.60 -5.75 -2.98
CA LYS A 608 -6.26 -7.16 -3.22
C LYS A 608 -6.37 -8.01 -1.95
N THR A 609 -6.04 -7.43 -0.80
CA THR A 609 -6.01 -8.13 0.50
C THR A 609 -7.38 -8.26 1.16
N GLU A 610 -8.14 -7.17 1.23
CA GLU A 610 -9.37 -7.05 2.02
C GLU A 610 -10.64 -6.95 1.18
N GLY A 611 -10.50 -6.69 -0.12
CA GLY A 611 -11.62 -6.65 -1.04
C GLY A 611 -12.26 -8.02 -1.19
N ASN A 612 -13.59 -8.05 -1.29
CA ASN A 612 -14.25 -9.21 -1.87
C ASN A 612 -13.73 -9.34 -3.31
N MET A 613 -12.95 -10.39 -3.60
CA MET A 613 -12.49 -10.71 -4.95
C MET A 613 -13.71 -10.98 -5.85
N LYS A 614 -14.30 -9.91 -6.37
CA LYS A 614 -14.20 -9.64 -7.78
C LYS A 614 -13.14 -8.55 -7.87
N MET A 615 -12.00 -8.83 -8.51
CA MET A 615 -11.30 -7.75 -9.19
C MET A 615 -12.40 -7.03 -9.97
N LYS A 616 -12.74 -5.80 -9.58
CA LYS A 616 -13.55 -4.97 -10.47
C LYS A 616 -12.59 -4.76 -11.62
N ASN A 617 -12.76 -5.51 -12.70
CA ASN A 617 -12.00 -5.32 -13.92
C ASN A 617 -11.94 -3.82 -14.16
N LYS A 618 -10.74 -3.30 -14.42
CA LYS A 618 -10.53 -1.87 -14.66
C LYS A 618 -11.57 -1.43 -15.69
N LYS A 619 -12.56 -0.63 -15.30
CA LYS A 619 -13.72 -0.41 -16.16
C LYS A 619 -13.59 0.94 -16.86
N ILE A 620 -13.75 0.97 -18.17
CA ILE A 620 -13.80 2.20 -18.96
C ILE A 620 -15.17 2.32 -19.61
N ALA A 621 -15.71 3.54 -19.61
CA ALA A 621 -16.85 3.87 -20.44
C ALA A 621 -16.38 4.59 -21.71
N ILE A 622 -16.75 4.08 -22.87
CA ILE A 622 -16.67 4.82 -24.13
C ILE A 622 -18.04 5.44 -24.40
N VAL A 623 -18.09 6.74 -24.64
CA VAL A 623 -19.31 7.44 -25.07
C VAL A 623 -19.11 7.96 -26.49
N SER A 624 -19.79 7.34 -27.44
CA SER A 624 -19.77 7.77 -28.84
C SER A 624 -21.13 7.60 -29.49
N SER A 625 -21.78 8.71 -29.83
CA SER A 625 -23.10 8.67 -30.48
C SER A 625 -23.04 8.25 -31.95
N GLN A 626 -21.94 8.55 -32.66
CA GLN A 626 -21.89 8.46 -34.12
C GLN A 626 -20.58 7.90 -34.71
N TYR A 627 -19.53 7.68 -33.89
CA TYR A 627 -18.23 7.18 -34.38
C TYR A 627 -17.95 5.72 -33.99
N PHE A 628 -18.90 5.06 -33.32
CA PHE A 628 -18.82 3.64 -32.97
C PHE A 628 -19.85 2.83 -33.76
N TRP A 629 -19.41 1.75 -34.40
CA TRP A 629 -20.25 0.70 -34.99
C TRP A 629 -19.51 -0.64 -34.94
N LEU A 630 -20.26 -1.73 -34.93
CA LEU A 630 -19.68 -3.07 -35.01
C LEU A 630 -19.19 -3.35 -36.44
N PRO A 631 -18.13 -4.17 -36.63
CA PRO A 631 -17.63 -4.52 -37.96
C PRO A 631 -18.71 -5.02 -38.92
N GLU A 632 -19.69 -5.78 -38.41
CA GLU A 632 -20.81 -6.34 -39.16
C GLU A 632 -21.86 -5.28 -39.55
N GLU A 633 -21.88 -4.11 -38.90
CA GLU A 633 -22.84 -3.05 -39.16
C GLU A 633 -22.47 -2.18 -40.37
N ALA A 634 -21.22 -1.70 -40.41
CA ALA A 634 -20.73 -0.74 -41.41
C ALA A 634 -19.20 -0.85 -41.67
N GLY A 635 -18.60 -2.02 -41.41
CA GLY A 635 -17.17 -2.26 -41.63
C GLY A 635 -16.26 -1.73 -40.50
N PRO A 636 -14.96 -1.48 -40.77
CA PRO A 636 -14.00 -1.11 -39.74
C PRO A 636 -14.37 0.19 -39.01
N SER A 637 -14.38 0.16 -37.67
CA SER A 637 -14.60 1.33 -36.81
C SER A 637 -13.36 1.64 -35.96
N ARG A 638 -12.98 2.91 -35.90
CA ARG A 638 -11.91 3.41 -35.01
C ARG A 638 -12.27 3.19 -33.53
N PHE A 639 -13.49 3.55 -33.11
CA PHE A 639 -13.90 3.36 -31.72
C PHE A 639 -14.15 1.91 -31.34
N TYR A 640 -14.50 1.04 -32.29
CA TYR A 640 -14.47 -0.41 -32.05
C TYR A 640 -13.03 -0.88 -31.80
N SER A 641 -12.07 -0.43 -32.61
CA SER A 641 -10.66 -0.76 -32.43
C SER A 641 -10.13 -0.24 -31.08
N ILE A 642 -10.47 0.99 -30.68
CA ILE A 642 -10.12 1.56 -29.36
C ILE A 642 -10.75 0.73 -28.23
N ALA A 643 -12.02 0.33 -28.36
CA ALA A 643 -12.68 -0.53 -27.37
C ALA A 643 -11.97 -1.89 -27.23
N ARG A 644 -11.52 -2.48 -28.35
CA ARG A 644 -10.69 -3.69 -28.36
C ARG A 644 -9.34 -3.47 -27.69
N THR A 645 -8.63 -2.37 -28.02
CA THR A 645 -7.36 -2.03 -27.38
C THR A 645 -7.49 -1.93 -25.86
N PHE A 646 -8.55 -1.32 -25.33
CA PHE A 646 -8.81 -1.33 -23.89
C PHE A 646 -9.02 -2.76 -23.35
N LYS A 647 -9.84 -3.56 -24.03
CA LYS A 647 -10.12 -4.93 -23.59
C LYS A 647 -8.87 -5.81 -23.58
N ASP A 648 -8.06 -5.72 -24.63
CA ASP A 648 -6.81 -6.46 -24.78
C ASP A 648 -5.76 -6.02 -23.73
N ASN A 649 -5.92 -4.82 -23.15
CA ASN A 649 -5.13 -4.30 -22.03
C ASN A 649 -5.79 -4.48 -20.65
N GLY A 650 -6.72 -5.43 -20.52
CA GLY A 650 -7.29 -5.85 -19.24
C GLY A 650 -8.40 -4.96 -18.69
N TYR A 651 -9.02 -4.12 -19.52
CA TYR A 651 -10.18 -3.32 -19.13
C TYR A 651 -11.52 -4.00 -19.45
N ASP A 652 -12.50 -3.89 -18.55
CA ASP A 652 -13.91 -4.07 -18.90
C ASP A 652 -14.41 -2.80 -19.61
N VAL A 653 -15.07 -2.96 -20.76
CA VAL A 653 -15.46 -1.81 -21.59
C VAL A 653 -16.98 -1.75 -21.76
N ASP A 654 -17.59 -0.67 -21.28
CA ASP A 654 -18.98 -0.31 -21.58
C ASP A 654 -18.99 0.74 -22.70
N VAL A 655 -19.65 0.44 -23.82
CA VAL A 655 -19.78 1.38 -24.95
C VAL A 655 -21.20 1.95 -25.00
N TYR A 656 -21.34 3.23 -24.70
CA TYR A 656 -22.60 3.96 -24.85
C TYR A 656 -22.71 4.54 -26.26
N THR A 657 -23.64 4.01 -27.05
CA THR A 657 -23.86 4.44 -28.44
C THR A 657 -25.33 4.56 -28.81
N SER A 658 -25.63 5.27 -29.89
CA SER A 658 -27.00 5.52 -30.35
C SER A 658 -27.62 4.22 -30.90
N SER A 659 -28.90 3.97 -30.62
CA SER A 659 -29.66 2.88 -31.26
C SER A 659 -29.78 3.04 -32.79
N TYR A 660 -29.53 4.25 -33.29
CA TYR A 660 -29.49 4.60 -34.70
C TYR A 660 -28.04 4.72 -35.19
N GLU A 661 -27.72 4.06 -36.29
CA GLU A 661 -26.40 4.04 -36.92
C GLU A 661 -26.26 5.23 -37.89
N HIS A 662 -25.17 5.99 -37.74
CA HIS A 662 -24.99 7.26 -38.45
C HIS A 662 -24.52 7.07 -39.89
N HIS A 663 -23.69 6.07 -40.21
CA HIS A 663 -23.08 5.94 -41.52
C HIS A 663 -24.10 5.51 -42.59
N GLU A 664 -24.81 4.42 -42.34
CA GLU A 664 -25.82 3.83 -43.23
C GLU A 664 -27.23 4.40 -43.02
N LYS A 665 -27.42 5.28 -42.02
CA LYS A 665 -28.72 5.92 -41.73
C LYS A 665 -29.83 4.90 -41.48
N LYS A 666 -29.57 3.90 -40.64
CA LYS A 666 -30.51 2.82 -40.29
C LYS A 666 -30.58 2.59 -38.78
N GLN A 667 -31.68 1.99 -38.31
CA GLN A 667 -31.75 1.50 -36.93
C GLN A 667 -30.86 0.26 -36.79
N ARG A 668 -30.15 0.15 -35.65
CA ARG A 668 -29.21 -0.94 -35.40
C ARG A 668 -29.92 -2.25 -35.11
N ASP A 669 -29.31 -3.33 -35.58
CA ASP A 669 -29.69 -4.68 -35.18
C ASP A 669 -29.01 -5.02 -33.85
N LYS A 670 -29.80 -5.01 -32.77
CA LYS A 670 -29.32 -5.31 -31.40
C LYS A 670 -29.04 -6.82 -31.20
N SER A 671 -29.26 -7.67 -32.20
CA SER A 671 -28.99 -9.11 -32.14
C SER A 671 -27.57 -9.50 -32.57
N ILE A 672 -26.80 -8.56 -33.15
CA ILE A 672 -25.40 -8.80 -33.53
C ILE A 672 -24.58 -9.13 -32.29
N SER A 673 -23.94 -10.31 -32.28
CA SER A 673 -23.12 -10.75 -31.17
C SER A 673 -21.81 -9.99 -31.13
N THR A 674 -21.41 -9.52 -29.95
CA THR A 674 -20.13 -8.88 -29.70
C THR A 674 -19.67 -9.23 -28.30
N ASP A 675 -18.36 -9.26 -28.11
CA ASP A 675 -17.76 -9.49 -26.80
C ASP A 675 -17.63 -8.19 -25.98
N LEU A 676 -18.00 -7.04 -26.56
CA LEU A 676 -18.09 -5.75 -25.87
C LEU A 676 -19.47 -5.55 -25.22
N ASN A 677 -19.53 -4.87 -24.07
CA ASN A 677 -20.81 -4.51 -23.46
C ASN A 677 -21.35 -3.20 -24.09
N VAL A 678 -22.15 -3.34 -25.16
CA VAL A 678 -22.73 -2.20 -25.89
C VAL A 678 -24.08 -1.79 -25.30
N ILE A 679 -24.18 -0.54 -24.89
CA ILE A 679 -25.37 0.09 -24.29
C ILE A 679 -25.99 1.02 -25.33
N TYR A 680 -27.06 0.55 -25.96
CA TYR A 680 -27.81 1.33 -26.95
C TYR A 680 -28.74 2.35 -26.28
N ILE A 681 -28.54 3.63 -26.60
CA ILE A 681 -29.40 4.74 -26.20
C ILE A 681 -30.42 5.00 -27.30
N ASP A 682 -31.70 4.80 -27.00
CA ASP A 682 -32.75 4.93 -28.01
C ASP A 682 -32.88 6.36 -28.55
N CYS A 683 -32.71 6.52 -29.86
CA CYS A 683 -32.67 7.80 -30.56
C CYS A 683 -33.55 7.77 -31.83
N ILE A 684 -33.94 8.97 -32.31
CA ILE A 684 -34.78 9.10 -33.51
C ILE A 684 -33.96 8.99 -34.80
N SER A 685 -34.60 8.54 -35.88
CA SER A 685 -33.98 8.41 -37.21
C SER A 685 -33.90 9.75 -37.96
N TYR A 686 -32.88 9.91 -38.80
CA TYR A 686 -32.66 11.09 -39.67
C TYR A 686 -31.95 10.72 -40.98
N LYS A 687 -32.21 11.44 -42.07
CA LYS A 687 -31.81 10.99 -43.41
C LYS A 687 -30.49 11.60 -43.92
N LYS A 688 -30.12 12.78 -43.42
CA LYS A 688 -28.98 13.56 -43.95
C LYS A 688 -27.97 13.87 -42.84
N ASN A 689 -26.73 14.18 -43.24
CA ASN A 689 -25.69 14.63 -42.30
C ASN A 689 -26.05 15.99 -41.68
N ILE A 690 -26.65 16.88 -42.46
CA ILE A 690 -27.23 18.15 -41.97
C ILE A 690 -28.76 17.97 -41.96
N ASP A 691 -29.32 17.69 -40.78
CA ASP A 691 -30.76 17.43 -40.58
C ASP A 691 -31.16 17.94 -39.19
N PRO A 692 -32.20 18.79 -39.03
CA PRO A 692 -32.70 19.20 -37.72
C PRO A 692 -33.08 18.01 -36.82
N ARG A 693 -33.50 16.89 -37.39
CA ARG A 693 -33.77 15.65 -36.64
C ARG A 693 -32.51 15.03 -36.06
N ARG A 694 -31.34 15.20 -36.70
CA ARG A 694 -30.05 14.78 -36.13
C ARG A 694 -29.75 15.55 -34.86
N GLU A 695 -30.04 16.86 -34.84
CA GLU A 695 -29.82 17.67 -33.65
C GLU A 695 -30.75 17.28 -32.49
N VAL A 696 -32.03 17.05 -32.80
CA VAL A 696 -32.98 16.49 -31.81
C VAL A 696 -32.50 15.12 -31.30
N SER A 697 -31.98 14.27 -32.19
CA SER A 697 -31.38 12.98 -31.82
C SER A 697 -30.18 13.14 -30.88
N ASN A 698 -29.28 14.10 -31.14
CA ASN A 698 -28.12 14.38 -30.28
C ASN A 698 -28.54 14.90 -28.90
N ILE A 699 -29.56 15.77 -28.84
CA ILE A 699 -30.12 16.26 -27.58
C ILE A 699 -30.75 15.10 -26.78
N MET A 700 -31.52 14.23 -27.44
CA MET A 700 -32.08 13.03 -26.82
C MET A 700 -31.00 12.09 -26.30
N PHE A 701 -29.95 11.85 -27.09
CA PHE A 701 -28.81 11.04 -26.69
C PHE A 701 -28.14 11.64 -25.46
N SER A 702 -27.79 12.93 -25.50
CA SER A 702 -27.14 13.65 -24.39
C SER A 702 -27.96 13.53 -23.10
N ALA A 703 -29.28 13.73 -23.15
CA ALA A 703 -30.14 13.62 -21.97
C ALA A 703 -30.25 12.19 -21.42
N LYS A 704 -30.34 11.17 -22.29
CA LYS A 704 -30.49 9.77 -21.88
C LYS A 704 -29.17 9.14 -21.43
N VAL A 705 -28.10 9.35 -22.18
CA VAL A 705 -26.76 8.83 -21.83
C VAL A 705 -26.30 9.37 -20.49
N SER A 706 -26.62 10.63 -20.18
CA SER A 706 -26.33 11.24 -18.89
C SER A 706 -26.95 10.47 -17.72
N LYS A 707 -28.22 10.08 -17.86
CA LYS A 707 -28.93 9.31 -16.82
C LYS A 707 -28.38 7.90 -16.70
N GLU A 708 -28.07 7.24 -17.81
CA GLU A 708 -27.55 5.86 -17.79
C GLU A 708 -26.09 5.78 -17.32
N LEU A 709 -25.26 6.74 -17.73
CA LEU A 709 -23.87 6.85 -17.30
C LEU A 709 -23.78 7.17 -15.81
N GLU A 710 -24.57 8.13 -15.31
CA GLU A 710 -24.51 8.55 -13.90
C GLU A 710 -24.87 7.42 -12.92
N LYS A 711 -25.71 6.45 -13.31
CA LYS A 711 -26.02 5.26 -12.49
C LYS A 711 -24.79 4.40 -12.17
N ARG A 712 -23.79 4.42 -13.04
CA ARG A 712 -22.60 3.55 -13.00
C ARG A 712 -21.30 4.35 -13.02
N ILE A 713 -21.35 5.67 -12.86
CA ILE A 713 -20.17 6.54 -13.07
C ILE A 713 -19.00 6.17 -12.16
N LEU A 714 -19.30 5.76 -10.92
CA LEU A 714 -18.30 5.32 -9.93
C LEU A 714 -17.76 3.91 -10.20
N ASP A 715 -18.28 3.21 -11.21
CA ASP A 715 -17.70 1.95 -11.69
C ASP A 715 -16.52 2.18 -12.63
N TYR A 716 -16.45 3.36 -13.27
CA TYR A 716 -15.45 3.64 -14.29
C TYR A 716 -14.21 4.33 -13.72
N GLU A 717 -13.05 3.88 -14.17
CA GLU A 717 -11.77 4.55 -13.92
C GLU A 717 -11.61 5.82 -14.76
N ALA A 718 -12.23 5.84 -15.94
CA ALA A 718 -12.25 6.97 -16.84
C ALA A 718 -13.41 6.88 -17.82
N VAL A 719 -13.84 8.02 -18.35
CA VAL A 719 -14.81 8.11 -19.43
C VAL A 719 -14.13 8.70 -20.66
N TYR A 720 -14.11 7.93 -21.74
CA TYR A 720 -13.55 8.28 -23.04
C TYR A 720 -14.67 8.72 -23.99
N CYS A 721 -14.70 9.98 -24.39
CA CYS A 721 -15.82 10.55 -25.14
C CYS A 721 -15.38 11.11 -26.49
N SER A 722 -16.01 10.62 -27.56
CA SER A 722 -15.81 11.16 -28.91
C SER A 722 -16.56 12.49 -29.07
N ILE A 723 -15.93 13.48 -29.70
CA ILE A 723 -16.61 14.69 -30.16
C ILE A 723 -16.28 15.00 -31.63
N PRO A 724 -17.20 15.65 -32.36
CA PRO A 724 -18.57 16.06 -32.00
C PRO A 724 -19.55 14.86 -31.82
N PRO A 725 -20.74 15.03 -31.21
CA PRO A 725 -21.38 16.28 -30.78
C PRO A 725 -20.86 16.86 -29.45
N ASN A 726 -20.54 18.17 -29.46
CA ASN A 726 -20.01 18.87 -28.28
C ASN A 726 -21.04 18.99 -27.13
N ASN A 727 -22.34 18.97 -27.41
CA ASN A 727 -23.36 18.98 -26.37
C ASN A 727 -23.36 17.69 -25.54
N ILE A 728 -22.95 16.56 -26.11
CA ILE A 728 -22.76 15.29 -25.40
C ILE A 728 -21.49 15.38 -24.56
N GLY A 729 -20.36 15.80 -25.16
CA GLY A 729 -19.11 16.00 -24.43
C GLY A 729 -19.25 16.91 -23.22
N LYS A 730 -19.99 18.02 -23.36
CA LYS A 730 -20.28 18.95 -22.27
C LYS A 730 -21.02 18.26 -21.13
N THR A 731 -22.08 17.51 -21.42
CA THR A 731 -22.91 16.89 -20.38
C THR A 731 -22.19 15.72 -19.70
N VAL A 732 -21.50 14.88 -20.48
CA VAL A 732 -20.68 13.78 -19.95
C VAL A 732 -19.55 14.33 -19.09
N GLY A 733 -18.81 15.34 -19.57
CA GLY A 733 -17.75 15.99 -18.80
C GLY A 733 -18.23 16.63 -17.51
N ALA A 734 -19.43 17.23 -17.51
CA ALA A 734 -20.03 17.76 -16.28
C ALA A 734 -20.33 16.67 -15.24
N ILE A 735 -20.79 15.50 -15.66
CA ILE A 735 -21.03 14.34 -14.78
C ILE A 735 -19.71 13.81 -14.24
N CYS A 736 -18.70 13.64 -15.10
CA CYS A 736 -17.38 13.17 -14.71
C CYS A 736 -16.76 14.11 -13.66
N LYS A 737 -16.80 15.43 -13.91
CA LYS A 737 -16.35 16.45 -12.95
C LYS A 737 -17.11 16.42 -11.63
N LYS A 738 -18.43 16.21 -11.66
CA LYS A 738 -19.27 16.12 -10.45
C LYS A 738 -18.87 14.94 -9.56
N HIS A 739 -18.47 13.81 -10.15
CA HIS A 739 -18.14 12.57 -9.45
C HIS A 739 -16.63 12.30 -9.32
N ASN A 740 -15.79 13.26 -9.74
CA ASN A 740 -14.33 13.15 -9.74
C ASN A 740 -13.80 11.92 -10.50
N VAL A 741 -14.38 11.65 -11.67
CA VAL A 741 -13.93 10.61 -12.60
C VAL A 741 -13.18 11.28 -13.76
N PRO A 742 -11.98 10.81 -14.14
CA PRO A 742 -11.24 11.32 -15.29
C PRO A 742 -12.07 11.33 -16.58
N PHE A 743 -12.12 12.49 -17.23
CA PHE A 743 -12.80 12.69 -18.51
C PHE A 743 -11.79 12.90 -19.63
N ILE A 744 -11.79 12.00 -20.62
CA ILE A 744 -10.95 12.10 -21.81
C ILE A 744 -11.84 12.45 -23.00
N VAL A 745 -11.41 13.46 -23.75
CA VAL A 745 -12.10 13.92 -24.96
C VAL A 745 -11.27 13.51 -26.17
N ASP A 746 -11.89 12.80 -27.11
CA ASP A 746 -11.30 12.44 -28.40
C ASP A 746 -11.90 13.30 -29.50
N ILE A 747 -11.06 14.12 -30.13
CA ILE A 747 -11.46 15.15 -31.11
C ILE A 747 -11.34 14.54 -32.50
N GLU A 748 -12.49 14.18 -33.09
CA GLU A 748 -12.57 13.57 -34.42
C GLU A 748 -12.75 14.60 -35.55
N ASP A 749 -13.28 15.79 -35.25
CA ASP A 749 -13.63 16.80 -36.24
C ASP A 749 -13.66 18.20 -35.60
N LEU A 750 -13.33 19.24 -36.38
CA LEU A 750 -13.31 20.63 -35.98
C LEU A 750 -14.72 21.26 -36.06
N TRP A 751 -15.70 20.64 -35.41
CA TRP A 751 -17.05 21.21 -35.30
C TRP A 751 -17.14 22.09 -34.05
N PRO A 752 -17.66 23.34 -34.13
CA PRO A 752 -18.44 23.91 -35.23
C PRO A 752 -17.67 24.75 -36.26
N GLU A 753 -16.35 24.87 -36.20
CA GLU A 753 -15.55 25.66 -37.17
C GLU A 753 -15.84 25.25 -38.61
N ALA A 754 -15.75 23.94 -38.91
CA ALA A 754 -16.04 23.39 -40.22
C ALA A 754 -17.46 23.76 -40.67
N MET A 755 -18.46 23.67 -39.77
CA MET A 755 -19.84 24.06 -40.06
C MET A 755 -19.99 25.57 -40.30
N SER A 756 -19.28 26.40 -39.55
CA SER A 756 -19.37 27.85 -39.65
C SER A 756 -18.96 28.37 -41.04
N THR A 757 -18.11 27.63 -41.75
CA THR A 757 -17.73 27.96 -43.14
C THR A 757 -18.88 27.82 -44.14
N LEU A 758 -19.90 27.00 -43.81
CA LEU A 758 -21.09 26.80 -44.66
C LEU A 758 -22.08 27.97 -44.60
N PHE A 759 -21.96 28.84 -43.59
CA PHE A 759 -22.83 29.99 -43.40
C PHE A 759 -22.12 31.29 -43.77
N SER A 760 -22.83 32.20 -44.45
CA SER A 760 -22.31 33.54 -44.69
C SER A 760 -22.15 34.30 -43.36
N LYS A 761 -21.20 35.25 -43.32
CA LYS A 761 -20.79 35.98 -42.09
C LYS A 761 -21.93 36.38 -41.13
N PRO A 762 -23.06 37.01 -41.57
CA PRO A 762 -24.12 37.40 -40.63
C PRO A 762 -24.80 36.19 -39.95
N PHE A 763 -24.87 35.04 -40.62
CA PHE A 763 -25.52 33.83 -40.09
C PHE A 763 -24.57 32.92 -39.29
N GLN A 764 -23.26 33.20 -39.28
CA GLN A 764 -22.31 32.46 -38.44
C GLN A 764 -22.63 32.57 -36.94
N ILE A 765 -23.39 33.61 -36.52
CA ILE A 765 -23.88 33.75 -35.15
C ILE A 765 -24.71 32.54 -34.69
N LEU A 766 -25.38 31.83 -35.61
CA LEU A 766 -26.16 30.62 -35.32
C LEU A 766 -25.27 29.46 -34.81
N THR A 767 -23.96 29.52 -35.04
CA THR A 767 -23.01 28.49 -34.61
C THR A 767 -22.47 28.71 -33.19
N LYS A 768 -22.68 29.91 -32.60
CA LYS A 768 -22.19 30.26 -31.26
C LYS A 768 -22.55 29.27 -30.15
N PRO A 769 -23.78 28.70 -30.08
CA PRO A 769 -24.10 27.70 -29.06
C PRO A 769 -23.18 26.46 -29.11
N TYR A 770 -22.79 26.02 -30.31
CA TYR A 770 -21.91 24.88 -30.48
C TYR A 770 -20.47 25.18 -30.06
N TYR A 771 -20.02 26.44 -30.23
CA TYR A 771 -18.72 26.88 -29.72
C TYR A 771 -18.73 26.85 -28.18
N PHE A 772 -19.80 27.35 -27.56
CA PHE A 772 -19.94 27.29 -26.10
C PHE A 772 -19.89 25.84 -25.58
N ASP A 773 -20.55 24.92 -26.28
CA ASP A 773 -20.53 23.51 -25.91
C ASP A 773 -19.14 22.88 -26.07
N ALA A 774 -18.41 23.23 -27.13
CA ALA A 774 -17.03 22.78 -27.33
C ALA A 774 -16.13 23.28 -26.19
N GLU A 775 -16.15 24.58 -25.90
CA GLU A 775 -15.33 25.19 -24.84
C GLU A 775 -15.65 24.61 -23.46
N LYS A 776 -16.92 24.32 -23.17
CA LYS A 776 -17.30 23.64 -21.92
C LYS A 776 -16.81 22.19 -21.87
N THR A 777 -16.93 21.46 -22.97
CA THR A 777 -16.38 20.10 -23.08
C THR A 777 -14.90 20.10 -22.78
N TYR A 778 -14.15 20.96 -23.46
CA TYR A 778 -12.72 21.09 -23.24
C TYR A 778 -12.42 21.44 -21.79
N ALA A 779 -13.11 22.43 -21.20
CA ALA A 779 -12.92 22.84 -19.81
C ALA A 779 -13.13 21.74 -18.76
N TYR A 780 -13.85 20.67 -19.10
CA TYR A 780 -14.03 19.50 -18.24
C TYR A 780 -13.00 18.39 -18.46
N ALA A 781 -12.27 18.41 -19.57
CA ALA A 781 -11.31 17.37 -19.93
C ALA A 781 -10.12 17.32 -18.94
N ASN A 782 -9.80 16.11 -18.52
CA ASN A 782 -8.57 15.75 -17.81
C ASN A 782 -7.49 15.27 -18.78
N GLY A 783 -7.87 14.72 -19.93
CA GLY A 783 -6.96 14.35 -21.02
C GLY A 783 -7.60 14.63 -22.38
N VAL A 784 -6.76 14.87 -23.39
CA VAL A 784 -7.22 15.16 -24.76
C VAL A 784 -6.53 14.22 -25.74
N VAL A 785 -7.33 13.56 -26.58
CA VAL A 785 -6.85 12.83 -27.75
C VAL A 785 -7.35 13.57 -28.98
N GLY A 786 -6.52 13.66 -30.02
CA GLY A 786 -6.93 14.18 -31.31
C GLY A 786 -6.39 13.32 -32.44
N THR A 787 -7.13 13.28 -33.54
CA THR A 787 -6.72 12.55 -34.75
C THR A 787 -5.61 13.25 -35.54
N SER A 788 -5.21 14.45 -35.12
CA SER A 788 -4.06 15.21 -35.62
C SER A 788 -3.56 16.19 -34.54
N GLU A 789 -2.37 16.75 -34.72
CA GLU A 789 -1.81 17.77 -33.82
C GLU A 789 -2.67 19.02 -33.79
N GLU A 790 -3.21 19.45 -34.93
CA GLU A 790 -4.16 20.56 -35.01
C GLU A 790 -5.44 20.28 -34.19
N TYR A 791 -5.94 19.05 -34.27
CA TYR A 791 -7.18 18.66 -33.59
C TYR A 791 -6.95 18.58 -32.09
N THR A 792 -5.82 18.00 -31.69
CA THR A 792 -5.37 17.97 -30.30
C THR A 792 -5.27 19.41 -29.78
N SER A 793 -4.55 20.28 -30.50
CA SER A 793 -4.32 21.70 -30.17
C SER A 793 -5.60 22.51 -30.00
N ARG A 794 -6.72 22.08 -30.60
CA ARG A 794 -8.01 22.78 -30.54
C ARG A 794 -8.49 23.02 -29.11
N ALA A 795 -8.19 22.11 -28.18
CA ALA A 795 -8.61 22.22 -26.78
C ALA A 795 -7.96 23.39 -26.02
N TRP A 796 -6.91 23.99 -26.59
CA TRP A 796 -6.16 25.13 -26.00
C TRP A 796 -6.35 26.46 -26.71
N LYS A 797 -7.03 26.47 -27.87
CA LYS A 797 -7.19 27.67 -28.72
C LYS A 797 -7.64 28.92 -27.95
N ASN A 798 -8.55 28.74 -26.99
CA ASN A 798 -9.12 29.83 -26.20
C ASN A 798 -8.75 29.78 -24.71
N ASN A 799 -8.09 28.71 -24.24
CA ASN A 799 -7.76 28.53 -22.83
C ASN A 799 -6.57 27.58 -22.64
N VAL A 800 -5.39 28.14 -22.36
CA VAL A 800 -4.17 27.37 -22.13
C VAL A 800 -4.24 26.65 -20.78
N ARG A 801 -4.00 25.34 -20.78
CA ARG A 801 -4.13 24.45 -19.61
C ARG A 801 -3.03 23.39 -19.68
N SER A 802 -2.52 22.98 -18.52
CA SER A 802 -1.56 21.90 -18.44
C SER A 802 -2.27 20.59 -18.15
N ILE A 803 -2.83 19.96 -19.20
CA ILE A 803 -3.41 18.61 -19.12
C ILE A 803 -2.73 17.72 -20.17
N PRO A 804 -2.51 16.42 -19.88
CA PRO A 804 -1.83 15.53 -20.81
C PRO A 804 -2.66 15.34 -22.08
N ASN A 805 -1.96 15.14 -23.19
CA ASN A 805 -2.59 14.98 -24.49
C ASN A 805 -1.80 14.06 -25.42
N ARG A 806 -2.50 13.49 -26.40
CA ARG A 806 -1.96 12.58 -27.39
C ARG A 806 -2.55 12.82 -28.76
N THR A 807 -1.69 12.82 -29.76
CA THR A 807 -2.10 12.77 -31.16
C THR A 807 -2.05 11.33 -31.63
N VAL A 808 -3.20 10.81 -32.03
CA VAL A 808 -3.37 9.42 -32.49
C VAL A 808 -4.04 9.45 -33.86
N TYR A 809 -3.20 9.38 -34.90
CA TYR A 809 -3.67 9.48 -36.29
C TYR A 809 -4.72 8.42 -36.63
N VAL A 810 -5.63 8.75 -37.54
CA VAL A 810 -6.55 7.76 -38.10
C VAL A 810 -5.77 6.87 -39.06
N GLY A 811 -5.37 5.70 -38.58
CA GLY A 811 -4.62 4.72 -39.33
C GLY A 811 -5.37 3.42 -39.60
N THR A 812 -4.65 2.35 -39.93
CA THR A 812 -5.18 1.02 -40.23
C THR A 812 -4.42 -0.05 -39.43
N ASP A 813 -5.01 -1.22 -39.23
CA ASP A 813 -4.23 -2.36 -38.70
C ASP A 813 -3.41 -2.91 -39.86
N ILE A 814 -2.09 -2.75 -39.78
CA ILE A 814 -1.20 -3.06 -40.89
C ILE A 814 -1.22 -4.56 -41.23
N ASN A 815 -1.32 -5.43 -40.22
CA ASN A 815 -1.36 -6.87 -40.48
C ASN A 815 -2.67 -7.25 -41.17
N ALA A 816 -3.79 -6.68 -40.74
CA ALA A 816 -5.08 -6.90 -41.38
C ALA A 816 -5.09 -6.34 -42.82
N PHE A 817 -4.47 -5.19 -43.04
CA PHE A 817 -4.30 -4.61 -44.37
C PHE A 817 -3.49 -5.54 -45.29
N ASP A 818 -2.36 -6.06 -44.82
CA ASP A 818 -1.52 -6.97 -45.60
C ASP A 818 -2.21 -8.30 -45.91
N GLU A 819 -2.99 -8.83 -44.96
CA GLU A 819 -3.82 -10.02 -45.16
C GLU A 819 -4.91 -9.78 -46.21
N GLU A 820 -5.60 -8.64 -46.15
CA GLU A 820 -6.59 -8.25 -47.16
C GLU A 820 -5.95 -8.09 -48.54
N VAL A 821 -4.75 -7.52 -48.62
CA VAL A 821 -3.97 -7.44 -49.84
C VAL A 821 -3.69 -8.84 -50.34
N ALA A 822 -3.08 -9.72 -49.55
CA ALA A 822 -2.74 -11.09 -49.96
C ALA A 822 -3.94 -11.86 -50.52
N ASN A 823 -5.12 -11.70 -49.89
CA ASN A 823 -6.35 -12.38 -50.27
C ASN A 823 -7.02 -11.81 -51.54
N ASN A 824 -6.71 -10.59 -51.95
CA ASN A 824 -7.38 -9.91 -53.06
C ASN A 824 -6.44 -9.47 -54.19
N ILE A 825 -5.12 -9.58 -54.01
CA ILE A 825 -4.12 -9.08 -54.96
C ILE A 825 -4.24 -9.72 -56.34
N THR A 826 -4.68 -10.97 -56.41
CA THR A 826 -4.89 -11.71 -57.67
C THR A 826 -6.13 -11.27 -58.44
N LYS A 827 -7.09 -10.61 -57.78
CA LYS A 827 -8.30 -10.08 -58.41
C LYS A 827 -8.04 -8.75 -59.13
N VAL A 828 -6.93 -8.08 -58.82
CA VAL A 828 -6.53 -6.80 -59.41
C VAL A 828 -5.35 -7.03 -60.35
N ILE A 829 -5.64 -7.03 -61.66
CA ILE A 829 -4.64 -7.24 -62.70
C ILE A 829 -4.17 -5.88 -63.21
N LYS A 830 -2.88 -5.59 -63.01
CA LYS A 830 -2.20 -4.42 -63.56
C LYS A 830 -1.31 -4.84 -64.73
N PRO A 831 -1.53 -4.35 -65.96
CA PRO A 831 -0.63 -4.58 -67.08
C PRO A 831 0.77 -4.03 -66.80
N GLU A 832 1.83 -4.76 -67.19
CA GLU A 832 3.23 -4.39 -66.90
C GLU A 832 3.66 -3.05 -67.50
N ASN A 833 3.06 -2.66 -68.63
CA ASN A 833 3.37 -1.40 -69.29
C ASN A 833 2.64 -0.19 -68.68
N GLU A 834 1.68 -0.40 -67.78
CA GLU A 834 0.87 0.66 -67.19
C GLU A 834 1.47 1.20 -65.88
N PHE A 835 1.36 2.52 -65.73
CA PHE A 835 1.70 3.26 -64.53
C PHE A 835 0.41 3.77 -63.88
N TRP A 836 0.07 3.26 -62.71
CA TRP A 836 -1.19 3.52 -62.02
C TRP A 836 -1.06 4.65 -61.01
N VAL A 837 -1.85 5.69 -61.24
CA VAL A 837 -2.06 6.82 -60.34
C VAL A 837 -3.44 6.66 -59.70
N ILE A 838 -3.48 6.50 -58.38
CA ILE A 838 -4.72 6.12 -57.68
C ILE A 838 -5.22 7.21 -56.75
N TYR A 839 -6.51 7.48 -56.83
CA TYR A 839 -7.26 8.23 -55.81
C TYR A 839 -8.31 7.31 -55.17
N THR A 840 -8.42 7.33 -53.85
CA THR A 840 -9.51 6.69 -53.11
C THR A 840 -10.34 7.71 -52.33
N GLY A 841 -11.65 7.49 -52.22
CA GLY A 841 -12.55 8.25 -51.36
C GLY A 841 -13.68 8.95 -52.11
N SER A 842 -14.45 9.79 -51.41
CA SER A 842 -15.64 10.39 -51.99
C SER A 842 -15.33 11.42 -53.08
N ILE A 843 -16.22 11.52 -54.07
CA ILE A 843 -16.16 12.50 -55.16
C ILE A 843 -17.11 13.66 -54.84
N GLY A 844 -16.62 14.61 -54.03
CA GLY A 844 -17.37 15.79 -53.58
C GLY A 844 -16.54 17.07 -53.63
N HIS A 845 -17.16 18.21 -53.30
CA HIS A 845 -16.57 19.54 -53.49
C HIS A 845 -15.23 19.74 -52.77
N SER A 846 -15.00 19.09 -51.62
CA SER A 846 -13.74 19.25 -50.88
C SER A 846 -12.54 18.57 -51.54
N TYR A 847 -12.74 17.63 -52.47
CA TYR A 847 -11.66 16.78 -52.98
C TYR A 847 -11.11 17.19 -54.36
N ALA A 848 -11.74 18.19 -55.02
CA ALA A 848 -11.30 18.75 -56.30
C ALA A 848 -10.94 17.68 -57.37
N ILE A 849 -11.79 16.65 -57.55
CA ILE A 849 -11.51 15.56 -58.49
C ILE A 849 -11.54 16.05 -59.95
N ASP A 850 -12.27 17.11 -60.23
CA ASP A 850 -12.20 17.83 -61.50
C ASP A 850 -10.79 18.38 -61.80
N ASN A 851 -10.02 18.77 -60.77
CA ASN A 851 -8.61 19.13 -60.91
C ASN A 851 -7.74 17.94 -61.31
N VAL A 852 -8.01 16.75 -60.74
CA VAL A 852 -7.33 15.50 -61.13
C VAL A 852 -7.64 15.14 -62.59
N VAL A 853 -8.90 15.29 -63.03
CA VAL A 853 -9.29 15.09 -64.44
C VAL A 853 -8.55 16.06 -65.38
N ARG A 854 -8.42 17.33 -65.00
CA ARG A 854 -7.66 18.32 -65.79
C ARG A 854 -6.16 18.03 -65.82
N ALA A 855 -5.58 17.51 -64.74
CA ALA A 855 -4.18 17.08 -64.74
C ALA A 855 -3.99 15.85 -65.63
N ALA A 856 -4.90 14.88 -65.56
CA ALA A 856 -4.88 13.69 -66.42
C ALA A 856 -4.97 14.06 -67.91
N SER A 857 -5.77 15.07 -68.27
CA SER A 857 -5.91 15.52 -69.67
C SER A 857 -4.67 16.22 -70.22
N GLN A 858 -3.82 16.78 -69.36
CA GLN A 858 -2.55 17.42 -69.75
C GLN A 858 -1.45 16.41 -70.06
N ILE A 859 -1.54 15.18 -69.54
CA ILE A 859 -0.54 14.12 -69.73
C ILE A 859 -1.10 12.89 -70.46
N LYS A 860 -2.24 13.05 -71.11
CA LYS A 860 -2.97 11.98 -71.81
C LYS A 860 -2.24 11.37 -73.00
N ASP A 861 -1.27 12.10 -73.57
CA ASP A 861 -0.46 11.61 -74.70
C ASP A 861 0.51 10.50 -74.26
N ASN A 862 0.79 10.38 -72.94
CA ASN A 862 1.51 9.25 -72.39
C ASN A 862 0.55 8.09 -72.07
N GLU A 863 0.37 7.18 -73.02
CA GLU A 863 -0.59 6.07 -72.91
C GLU A 863 -0.30 5.11 -71.74
N ARG A 864 0.92 5.14 -71.17
CA ARG A 864 1.30 4.31 -70.02
C ARG A 864 0.68 4.81 -68.71
N ILE A 865 0.49 6.11 -68.54
CA ILE A 865 -0.03 6.66 -67.27
C ILE A 865 -1.54 6.48 -67.24
N LYS A 866 -2.06 5.71 -66.27
CA LYS A 866 -3.50 5.45 -66.07
C LYS A 866 -3.94 5.93 -64.69
N PHE A 867 -4.98 6.73 -64.64
CA PHE A 867 -5.62 7.18 -63.42
C PHE A 867 -6.75 6.22 -63.05
N LYS A 868 -6.75 5.71 -61.82
CA LYS A 868 -7.84 4.90 -61.26
C LYS A 868 -8.49 5.66 -60.12
N ILE A 869 -9.74 6.06 -60.32
CA ILE A 869 -10.53 6.81 -59.34
C ILE A 869 -11.49 5.84 -58.65
N LEU A 870 -11.17 5.50 -57.40
CA LEU A 870 -11.91 4.56 -56.56
C LEU A 870 -12.79 5.35 -55.60
N GLY A 871 -14.09 5.39 -55.87
CA GLY A 871 -15.06 6.04 -55.00
C GLY A 871 -16.26 6.57 -55.74
N ASP A 872 -17.21 7.09 -54.96
CA ASP A 872 -18.45 7.65 -55.46
C ASP A 872 -18.79 8.97 -54.75
N GLY A 873 -19.71 9.73 -55.32
CA GLY A 873 -20.14 10.99 -54.74
C GLY A 873 -20.95 11.86 -55.69
N PRO A 874 -21.50 12.96 -55.18
CA PRO A 874 -22.40 13.83 -55.94
C PRO A 874 -21.78 14.40 -57.21
N LEU A 875 -20.45 14.56 -57.27
CA LEU A 875 -19.76 15.14 -58.42
C LEU A 875 -19.20 14.11 -59.40
N ARG A 876 -19.50 12.81 -59.22
CA ARG A 876 -18.98 11.75 -60.08
C ARG A 876 -19.36 11.96 -61.54
N VAL A 877 -20.65 12.17 -61.82
CA VAL A 877 -21.17 12.34 -63.18
C VAL A 877 -20.53 13.55 -63.86
N GLU A 878 -20.42 14.67 -63.15
CA GLU A 878 -19.77 15.89 -63.66
C GLU A 878 -18.29 15.66 -63.99
N CYS A 879 -17.56 14.90 -63.18
CA CYS A 879 -16.17 14.55 -63.43
C CYS A 879 -16.00 13.61 -64.63
N GLU A 880 -16.88 12.62 -64.79
CA GLU A 880 -16.91 11.72 -65.95
C GLU A 880 -17.25 12.47 -67.25
N GLU A 881 -18.19 13.40 -67.21
CA GLU A 881 -18.53 14.28 -68.34
C GLU A 881 -17.38 15.23 -68.69
N LEU A 882 -16.69 15.78 -67.68
CA LEU A 882 -15.50 16.59 -67.90
C LEU A 882 -14.37 15.79 -68.57
N ALA A 883 -14.14 14.54 -68.14
CA ALA A 883 -13.15 13.66 -68.76
C ALA A 883 -13.47 13.39 -70.23
N LYS A 884 -14.75 13.12 -70.56
CA LYS A 884 -15.22 12.99 -71.95
C LYS A 884 -15.00 14.28 -72.75
N LYS A 885 -15.38 15.43 -72.20
CA LYS A 885 -15.22 16.74 -72.85
C LYS A 885 -13.76 17.09 -73.15
N LEU A 886 -12.83 16.68 -72.29
CA LEU A 886 -11.39 16.91 -72.44
C LEU A 886 -10.68 15.84 -73.29
N ASN A 887 -11.42 14.86 -73.83
CA ASN A 887 -10.89 13.68 -74.52
C ASN A 887 -9.79 12.99 -73.70
N CYS A 888 -10.06 12.75 -72.41
CA CYS A 888 -9.14 12.14 -71.46
C CYS A 888 -9.40 10.63 -71.41
N ASN A 889 -8.64 9.85 -72.18
CA ASN A 889 -8.77 8.39 -72.30
C ASN A 889 -7.92 7.60 -71.29
N ASN A 890 -7.12 8.31 -70.48
CA ASN A 890 -6.21 7.74 -69.50
C ASN A 890 -6.75 7.76 -68.06
N ILE A 891 -8.03 8.06 -67.86
CA ILE A 891 -8.69 8.10 -66.55
C ILE A 891 -9.91 7.18 -66.52
N GLU A 892 -10.03 6.41 -65.43
CA GLU A 892 -11.10 5.44 -65.22
C GLU A 892 -11.76 5.65 -63.85
N PHE A 893 -13.08 5.72 -63.84
CA PHE A 893 -13.90 5.84 -62.63
C PHE A 893 -14.48 4.46 -62.28
N LEU A 894 -13.90 3.82 -61.26
CA LEU A 894 -14.27 2.46 -60.84
C LEU A 894 -15.51 2.43 -59.94
N GLY A 895 -15.94 3.58 -59.42
CA GLY A 895 -17.04 3.67 -58.47
C GLY A 895 -16.65 3.17 -57.07
N TYR A 896 -17.65 2.88 -56.24
CA TYR A 896 -17.42 2.32 -54.92
C TYR A 896 -16.80 0.93 -55.01
N VAL A 897 -15.70 0.73 -54.29
CA VAL A 897 -15.06 -0.57 -54.10
C VAL A 897 -14.97 -0.89 -52.61
N THR A 898 -15.07 -2.17 -52.26
CA THR A 898 -14.90 -2.61 -50.86
C THR A 898 -13.47 -2.35 -50.38
N HIS A 899 -13.27 -2.18 -49.07
CA HIS A 899 -11.95 -1.96 -48.48
C HIS A 899 -10.88 -3.00 -48.89
N PRO A 900 -11.14 -4.32 -48.90
CA PRO A 900 -10.12 -5.30 -49.32
C PRO A 900 -9.73 -5.18 -50.79
N ALA A 901 -10.68 -4.82 -51.67
CA ALA A 901 -10.40 -4.54 -53.07
C ALA A 901 -9.58 -3.25 -53.23
N MET A 902 -9.94 -2.20 -52.49
CA MET A 902 -9.19 -0.94 -52.45
C MET A 902 -7.72 -1.18 -52.02
N ALA A 903 -7.49 -1.96 -50.97
CA ALA A 903 -6.15 -2.30 -50.50
C ALA A 903 -5.30 -2.98 -51.60
N ALA A 904 -5.89 -3.92 -52.34
CA ALA A 904 -5.22 -4.55 -53.49
C ALA A 904 -4.89 -3.55 -54.62
N TYR A 905 -5.81 -2.64 -54.96
CA TYR A 905 -5.53 -1.56 -55.92
C TYR A 905 -4.40 -0.65 -55.44
N LEU A 906 -4.42 -0.23 -54.18
CA LEU A 906 -3.37 0.60 -53.59
C LEU A 906 -2.01 -0.09 -53.66
N SER A 907 -1.93 -1.37 -53.28
CA SER A 907 -0.70 -2.18 -53.34
C SER A 907 -0.15 -2.34 -54.77
N LYS A 908 -1.02 -2.38 -55.79
CA LYS A 908 -0.61 -2.40 -57.22
C LYS A 908 -0.29 -1.02 -57.79
N SER A 909 -0.68 0.06 -57.13
CA SER A 909 -0.43 1.42 -57.62
C SER A 909 1.07 1.75 -57.66
N ASP A 910 1.44 2.75 -58.46
CA ASP A 910 2.77 3.33 -58.44
C ASP A 910 2.80 4.62 -57.61
N VAL A 911 1.70 5.38 -57.62
CA VAL A 911 1.54 6.65 -56.92
C VAL A 911 0.10 6.80 -56.45
N THR A 912 -0.07 7.35 -55.25
CA THR A 912 -1.38 7.74 -54.71
C THR A 912 -1.56 9.26 -54.76
N ILE A 913 -2.82 9.72 -54.86
CA ILE A 913 -3.17 11.14 -54.84
C ILE A 913 -4.07 11.45 -53.64
N ASN A 914 -3.63 12.39 -52.82
CA ASN A 914 -4.41 13.04 -51.78
C ASN A 914 -4.88 14.43 -52.25
N SER A 915 -5.99 14.45 -53.00
CA SER A 915 -6.52 15.66 -53.66
C SER A 915 -7.55 16.38 -52.80
N PHE A 916 -7.42 17.70 -52.74
CA PHE A 916 -8.29 18.63 -52.02
C PHE A 916 -8.44 19.97 -52.75
N ALA A 917 -9.62 20.57 -52.58
CA ALA A 917 -9.91 21.94 -52.99
C ALA A 917 -9.19 22.95 -52.11
N LYS A 918 -9.07 24.18 -52.60
CA LYS A 918 -8.37 25.25 -51.87
C LYS A 918 -9.15 25.71 -50.63
N GLY A 919 -8.45 25.94 -49.52
CA GLY A 919 -9.03 26.53 -48.31
C GLY A 919 -9.96 25.61 -47.51
N VAL A 920 -9.89 24.30 -47.74
CA VAL A 920 -10.65 23.31 -46.97
C VAL A 920 -10.08 23.13 -45.56
N ALA A 921 -10.92 22.75 -44.59
CA ALA A 921 -10.57 22.76 -43.15
C ALA A 921 -9.95 21.44 -42.63
N GLN A 922 -9.75 20.45 -43.50
CA GLN A 922 -9.21 19.13 -43.15
C GLN A 922 -7.72 19.20 -42.77
N SER A 923 -7.29 18.38 -41.81
CA SER A 923 -5.87 18.22 -41.41
C SER A 923 -5.25 16.95 -41.97
N ILE A 924 -5.26 15.84 -41.22
CA ILE A 924 -4.85 14.51 -41.68
C ILE A 924 -6.11 13.69 -41.89
N VAL A 925 -6.31 13.19 -43.10
CA VAL A 925 -7.53 12.44 -43.48
C VAL A 925 -7.29 10.93 -43.49
N ASN A 926 -8.36 10.16 -43.23
CA ASN A 926 -8.30 8.71 -43.03
C ASN A 926 -7.54 7.95 -44.14
N LYS A 927 -7.70 8.35 -45.41
CA LYS A 927 -7.06 7.67 -46.56
C LYS A 927 -5.53 7.71 -46.52
N VAL A 928 -4.94 8.69 -45.82
CA VAL A 928 -3.48 8.80 -45.68
C VAL A 928 -2.92 7.56 -44.99
N GLY A 929 -3.60 7.04 -43.97
CA GLY A 929 -3.18 5.80 -43.30
C GLY A 929 -3.09 4.62 -44.27
N ASP A 930 -4.10 4.42 -45.13
CA ASP A 930 -4.12 3.32 -46.10
C ASP A 930 -3.08 3.52 -47.23
N TYR A 931 -2.84 4.77 -47.64
CA TYR A 931 -1.81 5.08 -48.64
C TYR A 931 -0.41 4.77 -48.11
N LEU A 932 -0.14 5.15 -46.86
CA LEU A 932 1.12 4.86 -46.18
C LEU A 932 1.28 3.35 -45.96
N ALA A 933 0.23 2.67 -45.50
CA ALA A 933 0.24 1.22 -45.29
C ALA A 933 0.51 0.42 -46.57
N ALA A 934 0.02 0.90 -47.73
CA ALA A 934 0.31 0.31 -49.03
C ALA A 934 1.78 0.46 -49.48
N GLY A 935 2.58 1.27 -48.78
CA GLY A 935 3.97 1.53 -49.10
C GLY A 935 4.15 2.26 -50.43
N LYS A 936 3.27 3.23 -50.73
CA LYS A 936 3.27 3.96 -52.00
C LYS A 936 3.52 5.46 -51.80
N PRO A 937 4.30 6.08 -52.71
CA PRO A 937 4.50 7.53 -52.68
C PRO A 937 3.18 8.26 -52.90
N MET A 938 3.01 9.37 -52.19
CA MET A 938 1.79 10.18 -52.25
C MET A 938 2.06 11.55 -52.88
N ILE A 939 1.19 11.98 -53.79
CA ILE A 939 1.11 13.38 -54.22
C ILE A 939 -0.04 14.05 -53.47
N ASN A 940 0.28 15.07 -52.70
CA ASN A 940 -0.67 15.75 -51.83
C ASN A 940 -0.98 17.16 -52.33
N THR A 941 -2.26 17.52 -52.37
CA THR A 941 -2.71 18.88 -52.64
C THR A 941 -3.39 19.55 -51.45
N LEU A 942 -3.46 18.88 -50.30
CA LEU A 942 -4.00 19.47 -49.08
C LEU A 942 -3.00 20.48 -48.51
N GLU A 943 -3.38 21.76 -48.47
CA GLU A 943 -2.52 22.86 -48.02
C GLU A 943 -2.35 22.93 -46.49
N ASN A 944 -2.89 21.97 -45.74
CA ASN A 944 -2.74 21.92 -44.29
C ASN A 944 -1.26 21.76 -43.90
N LYS A 945 -0.79 22.62 -42.99
CA LYS A 945 0.63 22.65 -42.59
C LYS A 945 1.10 21.34 -41.98
N GLU A 946 0.30 20.71 -41.12
CA GLU A 946 0.63 19.44 -40.48
C GLU A 946 0.81 18.33 -41.52
N CYS A 947 -0.12 18.23 -42.48
CA CYS A 947 -0.04 17.27 -43.58
C CYS A 947 1.19 17.50 -44.47
N CYS A 948 1.44 18.76 -44.86
CA CYS A 948 2.60 19.11 -45.66
C CYS A 948 3.92 18.76 -44.96
N THR A 949 4.05 19.10 -43.67
CA THR A 949 5.23 18.78 -42.86
C THR A 949 5.41 17.27 -42.72
N LEU A 950 4.35 16.52 -42.40
CA LEU A 950 4.40 15.06 -42.30
C LEU A 950 4.95 14.44 -43.59
N ILE A 951 4.55 14.94 -44.74
CA ILE A 951 4.98 14.42 -46.05
C ILE A 951 6.44 14.77 -46.36
N ASN A 952 6.83 16.02 -46.13
CA ASN A 952 8.18 16.50 -46.45
C ASN A 952 9.23 15.91 -45.51
N ASP A 953 9.00 15.95 -44.19
CA ASP A 953 9.99 15.56 -43.18
C ASP A 953 10.28 14.06 -43.20
N ASN A 954 9.28 13.24 -43.57
CA ASN A 954 9.42 11.79 -43.69
C ASN A 954 9.72 11.34 -45.12
N VAL A 955 9.80 12.27 -46.08
CA VAL A 955 10.16 11.99 -47.48
C VAL A 955 9.27 10.87 -48.08
N VAL A 956 7.95 11.01 -47.93
CA VAL A 956 6.95 10.01 -48.36
C VAL A 956 6.15 10.45 -49.60
N GLY A 957 6.38 11.66 -50.10
CA GLY A 957 5.55 12.24 -51.15
C GLY A 957 5.99 13.61 -51.66
N ILE A 958 5.16 14.19 -52.53
CA ILE A 958 5.33 15.55 -53.08
C ILE A 958 4.10 16.38 -52.73
N ASN A 959 4.33 17.55 -52.13
CA ASN A 959 3.29 18.55 -51.92
C ASN A 959 3.15 19.45 -53.15
N VAL A 960 1.91 19.68 -53.58
CA VAL A 960 1.52 20.46 -54.76
C VAL A 960 0.43 21.46 -54.34
N PRO A 961 0.41 22.71 -54.84
CA PRO A 961 -0.69 23.63 -54.54
C PRO A 961 -2.06 23.09 -54.98
N ALA A 962 -3.10 23.38 -54.19
CA ALA A 962 -4.46 22.97 -54.51
C ALA A 962 -4.96 23.63 -55.82
N GLU A 963 -5.75 22.89 -56.60
CA GLU A 963 -6.43 23.39 -57.80
C GLU A 963 -5.50 23.96 -58.90
N ILE A 964 -4.25 23.48 -58.98
CA ILE A 964 -3.33 23.78 -60.07
C ILE A 964 -3.03 22.51 -60.89
N PRO A 965 -3.77 22.24 -62.00
CA PRO A 965 -3.64 20.98 -62.74
C PRO A 965 -2.22 20.72 -63.28
N ASN A 966 -1.53 21.79 -63.72
CA ASN A 966 -0.19 21.70 -64.30
C ASN A 966 0.86 21.21 -63.30
N GLU A 967 0.80 21.69 -62.06
CA GLU A 967 1.74 21.26 -61.02
C GLU A 967 1.46 19.80 -60.60
N LEU A 968 0.20 19.39 -60.55
CA LEU A 968 -0.18 18.00 -60.30
C LEU A 968 0.33 17.08 -61.43
N ALA A 969 0.14 17.47 -62.68
CA ALA A 969 0.68 16.77 -63.85
C ALA A 969 2.21 16.68 -63.82
N ASN A 970 2.91 17.76 -63.48
CA ASN A 970 4.36 17.78 -63.34
C ASN A 970 4.86 16.84 -62.24
N ALA A 971 4.20 16.82 -61.08
CA ALA A 971 4.55 15.90 -59.99
C ALA A 971 4.35 14.43 -60.39
N ILE A 972 3.28 14.12 -61.14
CA ILE A 972 3.03 12.78 -61.68
C ILE A 972 4.11 12.37 -62.69
N ASN A 973 4.46 13.26 -63.63
CA ASN A 973 5.53 12.99 -64.59
C ASN A 973 6.90 12.80 -63.92
N LYS A 974 7.17 13.58 -62.86
CA LYS A 974 8.38 13.42 -62.05
C LYS A 974 8.43 12.04 -61.38
N MET A 975 7.33 11.63 -60.76
CA MET A 975 7.21 10.30 -60.16
C MET A 975 7.28 9.19 -61.21
N PHE A 976 6.67 9.35 -62.40
CA PHE A 976 6.76 8.40 -63.50
C PHE A 976 8.20 8.18 -63.99
N SER A 977 8.97 9.27 -64.07
CA SER A 977 10.33 9.26 -64.61
C SER A 977 11.40 8.72 -63.66
N SER A 978 11.12 8.59 -62.36
CA SER A 978 12.09 8.14 -61.35
C SER A 978 11.56 6.98 -60.53
N GLU A 979 12.00 5.76 -60.86
CA GLU A 979 11.69 4.57 -60.08
C GLU A 979 12.35 4.60 -58.69
N GLU A 980 13.60 5.07 -58.62
CA GLU A 980 14.34 5.23 -57.36
C GLU A 980 13.56 6.10 -56.36
N MET A 981 13.00 7.23 -56.81
CA MET A 981 12.17 8.09 -55.97
C MET A 981 10.93 7.37 -55.46
N ARG A 982 10.23 6.62 -56.32
CA ARG A 982 9.03 5.88 -55.93
C ARG A 982 9.31 4.79 -54.91
N VAL A 983 10.39 4.03 -55.10
CA VAL A 983 10.80 2.96 -54.18
C VAL A 983 11.22 3.56 -52.83
N SER A 984 12.06 4.60 -52.85
CA SER A 984 12.51 5.29 -51.63
C SER A 984 11.34 5.86 -50.84
N TYR A 985 10.47 6.62 -51.49
CA TYR A 985 9.34 7.26 -50.83
C TYR A 985 8.29 6.25 -50.38
N GLY A 986 8.08 5.18 -51.14
CA GLY A 986 7.19 4.06 -50.78
C GLY A 986 7.67 3.31 -49.54
N ASN A 987 8.98 3.02 -49.43
CA ASN A 987 9.57 2.39 -48.26
C ASN A 987 9.42 3.29 -47.01
N ASN A 988 9.71 4.59 -47.14
CA ASN A 988 9.51 5.56 -46.06
C ASN A 988 8.03 5.67 -45.67
N ALA A 989 7.12 5.61 -46.65
CA ALA A 989 5.69 5.64 -46.41
C ALA A 989 5.25 4.46 -45.56
N ARG A 990 5.75 3.25 -45.86
CA ARG A 990 5.47 2.05 -45.08
C ARG A 990 6.02 2.15 -43.65
N LEU A 991 7.27 2.59 -43.49
CA LEU A 991 7.89 2.79 -42.17
C LEU A 991 7.11 3.81 -41.33
N LEU A 992 6.70 4.92 -41.94
CA LEU A 992 5.88 5.93 -41.27
C LEU A 992 4.52 5.35 -40.85
N ALA A 993 3.93 4.48 -41.68
CA ALA A 993 2.70 3.78 -41.34
C ALA A 993 2.89 2.95 -40.08
N GLU A 994 3.91 2.09 -40.04
CA GLU A 994 4.21 1.20 -38.92
C GLU A 994 4.50 1.98 -37.63
N MET A 995 5.16 3.13 -37.73
CA MET A 995 5.51 3.96 -36.57
C MET A 995 4.34 4.79 -36.02
N LYS A 996 3.48 5.35 -36.88
CA LYS A 996 2.51 6.38 -36.48
C LYS A 996 1.06 6.12 -36.86
N PHE A 997 0.79 5.23 -37.81
CA PHE A 997 -0.55 4.92 -38.33
C PHE A 997 -0.96 3.47 -38.13
N ASP A 998 -0.12 2.61 -37.57
CA ASP A 998 -0.54 1.27 -37.15
C ASP A 998 -1.44 1.38 -35.92
N ARG A 999 -2.68 0.90 -36.01
CA ARG A 999 -3.63 0.97 -34.89
C ARG A 999 -3.13 0.19 -33.67
N LYS A 1000 -2.47 -0.96 -33.85
CA LYS A 1000 -1.99 -1.78 -32.71
C LYS A 1000 -0.97 -1.02 -31.88
N THR A 1001 -0.07 -0.29 -32.55
CA THR A 1001 0.99 0.46 -31.89
C THR A 1001 0.51 1.84 -31.44
N SER A 1002 -0.06 2.63 -32.34
CA SER A 1002 -0.44 4.03 -32.05
C SER A 1002 -1.54 4.19 -31.01
N TYR A 1003 -2.46 3.21 -30.87
CA TYR A 1003 -3.55 3.32 -29.89
C TYR A 1003 -3.09 3.02 -28.46
N MET A 1004 -1.88 2.47 -28.28
CA MET A 1004 -1.28 2.33 -26.95
C MET A 1004 -1.03 3.68 -26.27
N GLU A 1005 -0.82 4.75 -27.05
CA GLU A 1005 -0.75 6.12 -26.51
C GLU A 1005 -2.01 6.51 -25.73
N ILE A 1006 -3.18 5.96 -26.09
CA ILE A 1006 -4.44 6.17 -25.36
C ILE A 1006 -4.38 5.45 -23.99
N ILE A 1007 -3.83 4.24 -23.95
CA ILE A 1007 -3.63 3.47 -22.71
C ILE A 1007 -2.67 4.21 -21.77
N ASP A 1008 -1.57 4.72 -22.32
CA ASP A 1008 -0.57 5.48 -21.58
C ASP A 1008 -1.15 6.79 -21.03
N LEU A 1009 -1.95 7.49 -21.83
CA LEU A 1009 -2.67 8.68 -21.38
C LEU A 1009 -3.56 8.37 -20.18
N ILE A 1010 -4.41 7.34 -20.27
CA ILE A 1010 -5.31 6.97 -19.17
C ILE A 1010 -4.53 6.55 -17.92
N SER A 1011 -3.44 5.82 -18.08
CA SER A 1011 -2.57 5.42 -16.98
C SER A 1011 -1.89 6.62 -16.32
N SER A 1012 -1.50 7.64 -17.09
CA SER A 1012 -0.88 8.85 -16.58
C SER A 1012 -1.82 9.71 -15.72
N LEU A 1013 -3.14 9.64 -15.98
CA LEU A 1013 -4.16 10.38 -15.22
C LEU A 1013 -4.41 9.81 -13.82
N LYS A 1014 -3.77 8.68 -13.47
CA LYS A 1014 -3.89 8.02 -12.16
C LYS A 1014 -2.80 8.44 -11.16
N LYS A 1015 -1.72 9.07 -11.63
CA LYS A 1015 -0.66 9.65 -10.79
C LYS A 1015 -1.07 11.05 -10.34
#